data_AF-A0A7Y5D4G3-F1
#
_entry.id   AF-A0A7Y5D4G3-F1
#
_cell.length_a   1.000
_cell.length_b   1.000
_cell.length_c   1.000
_cell.angle_alpha   90.00
_cell.angle_beta   90.00
_cell.angle_gamma   90.00
#
_symmetry.space_group_name_H-M   'P 1'
#
loop_
_entity.id
_entity.type
_entity.pdbx_description
1 polymer ?
#
loop_
_entity_poly.entity_id
_entity_poly.type
_entity_poly.pdbx_seq_one_letter_code
_entity_poly.pdbx_strand_id
1 'polypeptide(L)'
;ANNNRYILQAILESIRFIAPAPHPELNTFVSLITAKIENNSDVFANPEIQKFLLVLKKFSLGKVNVNPKAILYSDYFDGITGTLSVQMLDFTGQALTHADLATFCVVRNIIGNLTFKGNNALTSMSGLDNLESIEGDLTITQTGIRHLNGLNSLERVKGKIDISQNPELCTVNGFTSLITVDTFINIAHNQVLKTINGFNSLQQIKKGALTIQQCPQLSDIGGFCNLTWVKNIEFKRLNITHVDFLYKLIKQQPEFKGSLKITACRLESLNGFGYLKRVGSSFYLHGNRLKNLKGLENLQHVGASFSLSNNQLTDISSLANLESVNGMLGLANNQLTALHGLENLKLLKTVNWSEEKRTFVINDNKQLQDIKALSNMLTQDNYVIIYTDDYKQYKIKPAIDSVFHSNIIELHDESVKKIIPTYLFIDKKKHDYTNFRSATHNRLLNYLLDFETDANNLVISFTGFKGNLGGVFYNRYPWIIDNIRTHKIFMNDTQNIWYLKGIPSITYSMEENIQFIQELVSRKKYKKIMCVGTSMGGYMSLLIGYLIQATDIIAFAPQIFLDKDNRIKYKDARWAGALKALPKSVNQKYLDLSLLYQEKTNLITKIQIHYGRQLTLDTKHIEHLGEYPNIELYPYDIEEHYIPKYLDEQGLLRKIIIDALTYSHED
;
A
#
# COMPACT_ATOMS: atom_id res chain seq x y z
N ALA A 1 -23.64 32.33 22.27
CA ALA A 1 -23.58 33.07 23.55
C ALA A 1 -24.76 34.02 23.77
N ASN A 2 -25.32 34.68 22.74
CA ASN A 2 -26.32 35.73 22.96
C ASN A 2 -27.74 35.27 23.33
N ASN A 3 -28.21 34.08 22.94
CA ASN A 3 -29.58 33.65 23.28
C ASN A 3 -29.73 33.18 24.74
N ASN A 4 -28.70 32.55 25.31
CA ASN A 4 -28.71 32.12 26.71
C ASN A 4 -28.77 33.32 27.68
N ARG A 5 -28.25 34.47 27.26
CA ARG A 5 -28.28 35.73 28.03
C ARG A 5 -29.69 36.30 28.15
N TYR A 6 -30.46 36.33 27.06
CA TYR A 6 -31.84 36.83 27.08
C TYR A 6 -32.80 35.87 27.81
N ILE A 7 -32.59 34.57 27.66
CA ILE A 7 -33.36 33.55 28.39
C ILE A 7 -33.10 33.65 29.90
N LEU A 8 -31.84 33.80 30.31
CA LEU A 8 -31.47 33.95 31.73
C LEU A 8 -31.96 35.27 32.32
N GLN A 9 -31.93 36.36 31.54
CA GLN A 9 -32.44 37.66 31.98
C GLN A 9 -33.96 37.65 32.16
N ALA A 10 -34.71 37.00 31.26
CA ALA A 10 -36.15 36.81 31.41
C ALA A 10 -36.52 35.96 32.64
N ILE A 11 -35.72 34.92 32.94
CA ILE A 11 -35.89 34.09 34.15
C ILE A 11 -35.66 34.93 35.42
N LEU A 12 -34.62 35.78 35.44
CA LEU A 12 -34.30 36.63 36.60
C LEU A 12 -35.31 37.77 36.82
N GLU A 13 -35.85 38.35 35.75
CA GLU A 13 -36.93 39.35 35.82
C GLU A 13 -38.24 38.73 36.33
N SER A 14 -38.54 37.49 35.94
CA SER A 14 -39.71 36.74 36.42
C SER A 14 -39.62 36.42 37.92
N ILE A 15 -38.42 36.09 38.41
CA ILE A 15 -38.18 35.77 39.84
C ILE A 15 -38.31 37.02 40.73
N ARG A 16 -38.01 38.22 40.22
CA ARG A 16 -38.14 39.48 40.98
C ARG A 16 -39.59 39.91 41.23
N PHE A 17 -40.56 39.39 40.47
CA PHE A 17 -41.97 39.79 40.54
C PHE A 17 -42.82 39.01 41.58
N ILE A 18 -42.30 37.94 42.19
CA ILE A 18 -43.11 36.99 43.01
C ILE A 18 -42.96 37.20 44.54
N ALA A 19 -42.14 38.16 44.99
CA ALA A 19 -41.94 38.56 46.41
C ALA A 19 -41.32 37.51 47.37
N PRO A 20 -40.88 37.92 48.58
CA PRO A 20 -39.97 39.03 48.89
C PRO A 20 -38.51 38.55 49.00
N ALA A 21 -37.58 39.48 48.71
CA ALA A 21 -36.12 39.43 48.85
C ALA A 21 -35.42 38.07 48.56
N PRO A 22 -34.79 37.89 47.38
CA PRO A 22 -34.06 36.66 47.08
C PRO A 22 -32.91 36.42 48.08
N HIS A 23 -32.66 35.14 48.37
CA HIS A 23 -31.64 34.64 49.30
C HIS A 23 -30.26 35.32 49.05
N PRO A 24 -29.46 35.61 50.09
CA PRO A 24 -28.16 36.29 49.95
C PRO A 24 -27.21 35.63 48.95
N GLU A 25 -27.29 34.31 48.80
CA GLU A 25 -26.52 33.54 47.82
C GLU A 25 -26.88 33.87 46.37
N LEU A 26 -28.10 34.33 46.09
CA LEU A 26 -28.46 34.86 44.77
C LEU A 26 -27.73 36.17 44.50
N ASN A 27 -27.47 37.01 45.51
CA ASN A 27 -26.66 38.22 45.35
C ASN A 27 -25.17 37.88 45.15
N THR A 28 -24.67 36.82 45.77
CA THR A 28 -23.31 36.30 45.54
C THR A 28 -23.17 35.65 44.16
N PHE A 29 -24.18 34.92 43.71
CA PHE A 29 -24.20 34.35 42.37
C PHE A 29 -24.34 35.44 41.32
N VAL A 30 -25.27 36.39 41.52
CA VAL A 30 -25.41 37.59 40.70
C VAL A 30 -24.11 38.39 40.72
N SER A 31 -23.40 38.58 41.82
CA SER A 31 -22.13 39.32 41.84
C SER A 31 -20.99 38.60 41.11
N LEU A 32 -21.00 37.27 41.05
CA LEU A 32 -20.07 36.46 40.23
C LEU A 32 -20.32 36.62 38.72
N ILE A 33 -21.57 36.80 38.28
CA ILE A 33 -21.94 37.06 36.86
C ILE A 33 -22.04 38.57 36.53
N THR A 34 -22.16 39.41 37.55
CA THR A 34 -22.06 40.89 37.51
C THR A 34 -20.63 41.32 37.83
N ALA A 35 -19.65 40.45 37.54
CA ALA A 35 -18.27 40.85 37.44
C ALA A 35 -18.22 42.01 36.44
N LYS A 36 -18.16 43.21 37.00
CA LYS A 36 -17.99 44.47 36.29
C LYS A 36 -16.93 44.27 35.22
N ILE A 37 -17.32 44.43 33.96
CA ILE A 37 -16.45 45.05 32.97
C ILE A 37 -16.32 46.52 33.42
N GLU A 38 -15.63 46.75 34.53
CA GLU A 38 -14.85 47.97 34.64
C GLU A 38 -13.75 47.77 33.61
N ASN A 39 -13.67 48.70 32.65
CA ASN A 39 -12.50 48.87 31.81
C ASN A 39 -11.28 48.96 32.73
N ASN A 40 -10.67 47.82 33.05
CA ASN A 40 -9.52 47.73 33.92
C ASN A 40 -8.30 48.14 33.09
N SER A 41 -8.24 49.43 32.76
CA SER A 41 -7.11 50.06 32.06
C SER A 41 -5.79 49.72 32.75
N ASP A 42 -5.83 49.45 34.05
CA ASP A 42 -4.67 49.21 34.90
C ASP A 42 -4.06 47.82 34.66
N VAL A 43 -4.87 46.82 34.29
CA VAL A 43 -4.33 45.47 34.00
C VAL A 43 -3.63 45.48 32.64
N PHE A 44 -4.21 46.13 31.63
CA PHE A 44 -3.53 46.32 30.34
C PHE A 44 -2.30 47.22 30.46
N ALA A 45 -2.23 48.13 31.43
CA ALA A 45 -1.05 48.98 31.66
C ALA A 45 0.19 48.21 32.10
N ASN A 46 0.08 46.91 32.42
CA ASN A 46 1.23 46.06 32.70
C ASN A 46 2.25 46.13 31.53
N PRO A 47 3.53 46.46 31.79
CA PRO A 47 4.52 46.62 30.74
C PRO A 47 4.73 45.38 29.85
N GLU A 48 4.65 44.17 30.40
CA GLU A 48 4.83 42.93 29.65
C GLU A 48 3.64 42.65 28.73
N ILE A 49 2.41 42.95 29.19
CA ILE A 49 1.21 42.87 28.37
C ILE A 49 1.29 43.87 27.20
N GLN A 50 1.71 45.12 27.46
CA GLN A 50 1.88 46.11 26.40
C GLN A 50 2.93 45.71 25.36
N LYS A 51 4.09 45.20 25.81
CA LYS A 51 5.14 44.69 24.91
C LYS A 51 4.62 43.56 24.03
N PHE A 52 3.87 42.62 24.60
CA PHE A 52 3.26 41.54 23.85
C PHE A 52 2.23 42.05 22.81
N LEU A 53 1.35 42.96 23.20
CA LEU A 53 0.35 43.55 22.29
C LEU A 53 1.01 44.36 21.16
N LEU A 54 2.16 44.98 21.40
CA LEU A 54 2.97 45.61 20.34
C LEU A 54 3.48 44.58 19.33
N VAL A 55 3.89 43.40 19.78
CA VAL A 55 4.32 42.31 18.89
C VAL A 55 3.14 41.77 18.08
N LEU A 56 1.97 41.56 18.69
CA LEU A 56 0.77 41.19 17.96
C LEU A 56 0.42 42.21 16.88
N LYS A 57 0.47 43.49 17.22
CA LYS A 57 0.22 44.59 16.26
C LYS A 57 1.26 44.61 15.15
N LYS A 58 2.55 44.43 15.48
CA LYS A 58 3.68 44.37 14.51
C LYS A 58 3.46 43.30 13.44
N PHE A 59 2.91 42.15 13.82
CA PHE A 59 2.68 41.02 12.92
C PHE A 59 1.24 40.88 12.40
N SER A 60 0.38 41.86 12.66
CA SER A 60 -1.05 41.83 12.30
C SER A 60 -1.79 40.58 12.84
N LEU A 61 -1.45 40.15 14.05
CA LEU A 61 -1.98 38.95 14.69
C LEU A 61 -3.10 39.32 15.67
N GLY A 62 -4.35 38.94 15.36
CA GLY A 62 -5.51 39.21 16.20
C GLY A 62 -5.97 40.68 16.19
N LYS A 63 -6.94 41.00 17.05
CA LYS A 63 -7.47 42.38 17.20
C LYS A 63 -6.75 43.07 18.35
N VAL A 64 -5.88 44.02 18.02
CA VAL A 64 -5.23 44.92 18.99
C VAL A 64 -5.78 46.33 18.78
N ASN A 65 -6.46 46.86 19.78
CA ASN A 65 -7.05 48.19 19.78
C ASN A 65 -6.25 49.14 20.67
N VAL A 66 -6.45 50.45 20.51
CA VAL A 66 -5.80 51.50 21.31
C VAL A 66 -6.89 52.32 22.01
N ASN A 67 -6.75 52.55 23.32
CA ASN A 67 -7.68 53.43 24.05
C ASN A 67 -7.24 54.91 24.00
N PRO A 68 -8.05 55.88 24.46
CA PRO A 68 -7.69 57.31 24.47
C PRO A 68 -6.44 57.67 25.27
N LYS A 69 -5.96 56.80 26.17
CA LYS A 69 -4.71 56.96 26.94
C LYS A 69 -3.51 56.29 26.26
N ALA A 70 -3.62 55.89 25.00
CA ALA A 70 -2.61 55.16 24.22
C ALA A 70 -2.24 53.75 24.75
N ILE A 71 -3.06 53.16 25.62
CA ILE A 71 -2.88 51.79 26.12
C ILE A 71 -3.48 50.81 25.12
N LEU A 72 -2.70 49.81 24.71
CA LEU A 72 -3.16 48.73 23.84
C LEU A 72 -4.05 47.77 24.62
N TYR A 73 -5.12 47.26 24.01
CA TYR A 73 -5.95 46.22 24.58
C TYR A 73 -6.41 45.22 23.51
N SER A 74 -6.83 44.03 23.95
CA SER A 74 -7.34 42.98 23.08
C SER A 74 -8.48 42.23 23.76
N ASP A 75 -9.48 41.81 22.98
CA ASP A 75 -10.65 41.05 23.45
C ASP A 75 -10.26 39.63 23.94
N TYR A 76 -9.00 39.22 23.74
CA TYR A 76 -8.45 37.91 24.08
C TYR A 76 -7.78 37.85 25.47
N PHE A 77 -7.89 38.94 26.25
CA PHE A 77 -7.28 39.07 27.56
C PHE A 77 -8.24 38.79 28.70
N ASP A 78 -7.83 37.89 29.59
CA ASP A 78 -8.53 37.62 30.84
C ASP A 78 -7.93 38.49 31.95
N GLY A 79 -8.65 39.56 32.29
CA GLY A 79 -8.26 40.51 33.32
C GLY A 79 -8.30 39.96 34.75
N ILE A 80 -8.90 38.78 34.98
CA ILE A 80 -8.92 38.12 36.29
C ILE A 80 -7.65 37.30 36.49
N THR A 81 -7.23 36.54 35.46
CA THR A 81 -6.02 35.72 35.54
C THR A 81 -4.75 36.48 35.17
N GLY A 82 -4.85 37.65 34.53
CA GLY A 82 -3.70 38.39 34.02
C GLY A 82 -3.05 37.71 32.82
N THR A 83 -3.79 36.81 32.15
CA THR A 83 -3.28 35.96 31.07
C THR A 83 -3.97 36.25 29.75
N LEU A 84 -3.26 35.96 28.66
CA LEU A 84 -3.82 36.07 27.32
C LEU A 84 -4.07 34.67 26.73
N SER A 85 -5.30 34.45 26.24
CA SER A 85 -5.67 33.27 25.45
C SER A 85 -5.77 33.65 23.99
N VAL A 86 -4.71 33.45 23.23
CA VAL A 86 -4.61 33.95 21.84
C VAL A 86 -5.34 33.01 20.88
N GLN A 87 -6.08 33.57 19.93
CA GLN A 87 -6.81 32.77 18.96
C GLN A 87 -5.90 31.94 18.05
N MET A 88 -4.87 32.54 17.45
CA MET A 88 -3.90 31.86 16.57
C MET A 88 -2.68 32.75 16.44
N LEU A 89 -1.50 32.14 16.30
CA LEU A 89 -0.23 32.82 16.09
C LEU A 89 0.48 32.18 14.89
N ASP A 90 0.70 32.95 13.83
CA ASP A 90 1.38 32.48 12.61
C ASP A 90 2.51 33.44 12.21
N PHE A 91 3.74 32.98 12.38
CA PHE A 91 4.96 33.72 12.05
C PHE A 91 5.60 33.24 10.73
N THR A 92 4.79 32.78 9.77
CA THR A 92 5.30 32.29 8.48
C THR A 92 5.99 33.41 7.67
N GLY A 93 7.27 33.20 7.35
CA GLY A 93 8.06 34.10 6.50
C GLY A 93 8.40 35.44 7.14
N GLN A 94 8.20 35.58 8.46
CA GLN A 94 8.43 36.81 9.20
C GLN A 94 9.81 36.79 9.88
N ALA A 95 10.37 37.97 10.15
CA ALA A 95 11.62 38.10 10.91
C ALA A 95 11.34 38.22 12.41
N LEU A 96 10.83 37.14 13.03
CA LEU A 96 10.60 37.10 14.47
C LEU A 96 11.94 37.06 15.21
N THR A 97 12.19 38.04 16.08
CA THR A 97 13.41 38.12 16.89
C THR A 97 13.22 37.45 18.25
N HIS A 98 14.31 37.10 18.93
CA HIS A 98 14.24 36.62 20.33
C HIS A 98 13.58 37.63 21.27
N ALA A 99 13.80 38.93 21.03
CA ALA A 99 13.17 40.00 21.81
C ALA A 99 11.65 40.03 21.60
N ASP A 100 11.17 39.77 20.37
CA ASP A 100 9.74 39.64 20.10
C ASP A 100 9.15 38.43 20.85
N LEU A 101 9.80 37.26 20.77
CA LEU A 101 9.31 36.03 21.40
C LEU A 101 9.33 36.11 22.95
N ALA A 102 10.32 36.79 23.53
CA ALA A 102 10.42 36.97 24.99
C ALA A 102 9.18 37.64 25.61
N THR A 103 8.44 38.44 24.83
CA THR A 103 7.19 39.08 25.28
C THR A 103 6.05 38.09 25.52
N PHE A 104 6.18 36.83 25.08
CA PHE A 104 5.12 35.83 25.15
C PHE A 104 4.96 35.23 26.56
N CYS A 105 5.75 35.69 27.53
CA CYS A 105 5.72 35.21 28.91
C CYS A 105 4.35 35.38 29.61
N VAL A 106 3.46 36.23 29.08
CA VAL A 106 2.08 36.43 29.56
C VAL A 106 1.05 35.50 28.91
N VAL A 107 1.43 34.76 27.87
CA VAL A 107 0.55 33.81 27.17
C VAL A 107 0.51 32.49 27.94
N ARG A 108 -0.69 31.97 28.19
CA ARG A 108 -0.90 30.63 28.77
C ARG A 108 -1.53 29.67 27.80
N ASN A 109 -2.44 30.14 26.96
CA ASN A 109 -3.25 29.29 26.10
C ASN A 109 -3.31 29.82 24.67
N ILE A 110 -3.29 28.91 23.70
CA ILE A 110 -3.53 29.22 22.28
C ILE A 110 -4.73 28.39 21.81
N ILE A 111 -5.81 29.07 21.43
CA ILE A 111 -7.10 28.45 21.04
C ILE A 111 -7.03 27.80 19.65
N GLY A 112 -6.07 28.20 18.83
CA GLY A 112 -5.85 27.72 17.47
C GLY A 112 -4.41 27.25 17.30
N ASN A 113 -3.83 27.57 16.14
CA ASN A 113 -2.50 27.10 15.78
C ASN A 113 -1.40 28.03 16.30
N LEU A 114 -0.24 27.45 16.59
CA LEU A 114 1.02 28.15 16.81
C LEU A 114 2.01 27.71 15.73
N THR A 115 2.35 28.62 14.82
CA THR A 115 3.21 28.34 13.66
C THR A 115 4.45 29.24 13.66
N PHE A 116 5.61 28.60 13.65
CA PHE A 116 6.90 29.20 13.35
C PHE A 116 7.42 28.61 12.04
N LYS A 117 7.45 29.40 10.96
CA LYS A 117 7.92 28.95 9.65
C LYS A 117 8.84 29.96 8.97
N GLY A 118 10.04 29.54 8.57
CA GLY A 118 10.99 30.41 7.86
C GLY A 118 11.72 31.42 8.76
N ASN A 119 11.77 31.17 10.08
CA ASN A 119 12.38 32.06 11.06
C ASN A 119 13.83 31.62 11.37
N ASN A 120 14.74 31.81 10.40
CA ASN A 120 16.12 31.33 10.50
C ASN A 120 16.94 32.03 11.60
N ALA A 121 16.58 33.25 11.98
CA ALA A 121 17.26 34.00 13.05
C ALA A 121 16.83 33.54 14.45
N LEU A 122 15.67 32.88 14.58
CA LEU A 122 15.17 32.41 15.87
C LEU A 122 15.90 31.12 16.25
N THR A 123 16.71 31.17 17.31
CA THR A 123 17.55 30.03 17.73
C THR A 123 17.09 29.30 19.00
N SER A 124 16.08 29.85 19.70
CA SER A 124 15.51 29.28 20.93
C SER A 124 14.00 29.57 21.04
N MET A 125 13.29 28.82 21.87
CA MET A 125 11.86 29.04 22.17
C MET A 125 11.61 29.81 23.48
N SER A 126 12.64 30.41 24.06
CA SER A 126 12.53 31.22 25.29
C SER A 126 11.55 32.39 25.09
N GLY A 127 10.67 32.58 26.05
CA GLY A 127 9.50 33.45 25.96
C GLY A 127 8.17 32.69 26.00
N LEU A 128 8.17 31.42 25.60
CA LEU A 128 6.99 30.54 25.71
C LEU A 128 6.96 29.74 27.00
N ASP A 129 7.82 30.05 27.97
CA ASP A 129 8.08 29.25 29.17
C ASP A 129 6.83 28.98 30.02
N ASN A 130 5.81 29.82 29.89
CA ASN A 130 4.54 29.70 30.60
C ASN A 130 3.39 29.18 29.73
N LEU A 131 3.63 28.78 28.48
CA LEU A 131 2.59 28.24 27.61
C LEU A 131 2.16 26.86 28.11
N GLU A 132 0.89 26.74 28.52
CA GLU A 132 0.32 25.55 29.14
C GLU A 132 -0.46 24.70 28.14
N SER A 133 -1.18 25.32 27.19
CA SER A 133 -1.97 24.56 26.22
C SER A 133 -2.07 25.17 24.82
N ILE A 134 -2.14 24.29 23.82
CA ILE A 134 -2.46 24.60 22.43
C ILE A 134 -3.66 23.75 22.01
N GLU A 135 -4.76 24.40 21.67
CA GLU A 135 -6.00 23.75 21.22
C GLU A 135 -5.96 23.36 19.73
N GLY A 136 -5.09 23.99 18.94
CA GLY A 136 -4.79 23.63 17.55
C GLY A 136 -3.42 22.96 17.38
N ASP A 137 -2.81 23.19 16.22
CA ASP A 137 -1.53 22.61 15.81
C ASP A 137 -0.33 23.43 16.32
N LEU A 138 0.75 22.75 16.72
CA LEU A 138 2.07 23.34 16.90
C LEU A 138 2.96 22.99 15.70
N THR A 139 3.39 24.00 14.95
CA THR A 139 4.28 23.83 13.79
C THR A 139 5.57 24.64 14.01
N ILE A 140 6.70 23.97 13.97
CA ILE A 140 8.05 24.56 14.06
C ILE A 140 8.86 24.04 12.88
N THR A 141 8.97 24.84 11.82
CA THR A 141 9.61 24.41 10.58
C THR A 141 10.49 25.48 9.96
N GLN A 142 11.58 25.08 9.32
CA GLN A 142 12.48 26.02 8.63
C GLN A 142 12.93 27.16 9.56
N THR A 143 13.42 26.83 10.76
CA THR A 143 13.92 27.79 11.75
C THR A 143 15.40 27.55 12.07
N GLY A 144 16.04 28.52 12.72
CA GLY A 144 17.42 28.40 13.26
C GLY A 144 17.48 27.75 14.65
N ILE A 145 16.37 27.18 15.12
CA ILE A 145 16.25 26.69 16.50
C ILE A 145 17.22 25.53 16.73
N ARG A 146 18.01 25.63 17.81
CA ARG A 146 18.97 24.58 18.22
C ARG A 146 18.40 23.63 19.25
N HIS A 147 17.51 24.12 20.10
CA HIS A 147 16.84 23.38 21.17
C HIS A 147 15.47 23.99 21.47
N LEU A 148 14.55 23.17 22.01
CA LEU A 148 13.17 23.58 22.27
C LEU A 148 12.92 23.98 23.74
N ASN A 149 13.97 24.32 24.49
CA ASN A 149 13.84 24.96 25.80
C ASN A 149 12.91 26.18 25.68
N GLY A 150 11.91 26.25 26.56
CA GLY A 150 10.86 27.26 26.51
C GLY A 150 9.46 26.68 26.33
N LEU A 151 9.29 25.38 26.06
CA LEU A 151 7.97 24.73 25.99
C LEU A 151 7.67 23.85 27.22
N ASN A 152 8.47 23.95 28.28
CA ASN A 152 8.50 22.97 29.37
C ASN A 152 7.19 22.89 30.16
N SER A 153 6.42 23.98 30.18
CA SER A 153 5.11 24.05 30.85
C SER A 153 3.96 23.57 29.97
N LEU A 154 4.21 23.22 28.70
CA LEU A 154 3.16 22.81 27.77
C LEU A 154 2.64 21.42 28.14
N GLU A 155 1.43 21.35 28.67
CA GLU A 155 0.81 20.11 29.17
C GLU A 155 0.02 19.38 28.08
N ARG A 156 -0.51 20.12 27.10
CA ARG A 156 -1.42 19.56 26.09
C ARG A 156 -1.35 20.26 24.74
N VAL A 157 -1.37 19.45 23.68
CA VAL A 157 -1.62 19.88 22.29
C VAL A 157 -2.78 19.07 21.71
N LYS A 158 -3.91 19.71 21.37
CA LYS A 158 -5.06 19.03 20.76
C LYS A 158 -4.88 18.79 19.26
N GLY A 159 -4.09 19.60 18.58
CA GLY A 159 -3.72 19.40 17.19
C GLY A 159 -2.54 18.45 17.05
N LYS A 160 -1.77 18.64 15.97
CA LYS A 160 -0.51 17.93 15.71
C LYS A 160 0.67 18.71 16.28
N ILE A 161 1.78 18.02 16.49
CA ILE A 161 3.10 18.64 16.66
C ILE A 161 3.93 18.31 15.42
N ASP A 162 4.36 19.32 14.68
CA ASP A 162 5.23 19.19 13.50
C ASP A 162 6.53 19.96 13.73
N ILE A 163 7.64 19.24 13.89
CA ILE A 163 8.99 19.78 14.08
C ILE A 163 9.84 19.30 12.92
N SER A 164 9.89 20.08 11.85
CA SER A 164 10.52 19.60 10.61
C SER A 164 11.36 20.62 9.88
N GLN A 165 12.39 20.16 9.17
CA GLN A 165 13.27 21.02 8.36
C GLN A 165 13.97 22.11 9.19
N ASN A 166 14.40 21.81 10.42
CA ASN A 166 15.20 22.72 11.25
C ASN A 166 16.66 22.24 11.22
N PRO A 167 17.52 22.82 10.35
CA PRO A 167 18.86 22.29 10.08
C PRO A 167 19.83 22.42 11.27
N GLU A 168 19.57 23.34 12.21
CA GLU A 168 20.40 23.54 13.41
C GLU A 168 19.88 22.81 14.65
N LEU A 169 18.69 22.19 14.58
CA LEU A 169 18.06 21.54 15.74
C LEU A 169 18.84 20.29 16.15
N CYS A 170 19.55 20.37 17.28
CA CYS A 170 20.38 19.28 17.77
C CYS A 170 19.71 18.46 18.89
N THR A 171 18.73 19.03 19.59
CA THR A 171 17.98 18.34 20.65
C THR A 171 16.52 18.78 20.74
N VAL A 172 15.63 17.85 21.09
CA VAL A 172 14.23 18.13 21.49
C VAL A 172 14.09 17.83 22.98
N ASN A 173 14.17 18.88 23.80
CA ASN A 173 14.22 18.81 25.26
C ASN A 173 13.12 19.62 25.98
N GLY A 174 12.18 20.20 25.23
CA GLY A 174 11.25 21.21 25.73
C GLY A 174 9.87 20.73 26.20
N PHE A 175 9.47 19.48 26.04
CA PHE A 175 8.08 19.05 26.24
C PHE A 175 7.84 18.34 27.58
N THR A 176 8.58 18.72 28.62
CA THR A 176 8.74 17.89 29.82
C THR A 176 7.45 17.71 30.63
N SER A 177 6.47 18.59 30.48
CA SER A 177 5.14 18.49 31.11
C SER A 177 4.06 17.97 30.17
N LEU A 178 4.37 17.72 28.89
CA LEU A 178 3.39 17.33 27.89
C LEU A 178 2.85 15.92 28.18
N ILE A 179 1.59 15.82 28.56
CA ILE A 179 0.95 14.54 28.93
C ILE A 179 0.28 13.89 27.72
N THR A 180 -0.39 14.70 26.90
CA THR A 180 -1.20 14.21 25.77
C THR A 180 -1.06 15.06 24.51
N VAL A 181 -0.98 14.37 23.37
CA VAL A 181 -1.23 14.92 22.03
C VAL A 181 -2.44 14.22 21.45
N ASP A 182 -3.45 14.94 20.96
CA ASP A 182 -4.68 14.28 20.51
C ASP A 182 -4.55 13.69 19.10
N THR A 183 -3.74 14.27 18.22
CA THR A 183 -3.61 13.80 16.83
C THR A 183 -2.31 13.03 16.58
N PHE A 184 -1.22 13.66 16.12
CA PHE A 184 0.04 13.01 15.78
C PHE A 184 1.25 13.90 16.07
N ILE A 185 2.42 13.27 16.19
CA ILE A 185 3.71 13.94 16.30
C ILE A 185 4.54 13.59 15.06
N ASN A 186 5.02 14.60 14.34
CA ASN A 186 5.92 14.46 13.20
C ASN A 186 7.24 15.20 13.49
N ILE A 187 8.36 14.47 13.49
CA ILE A 187 9.70 15.03 13.63
C ILE A 187 10.50 14.60 12.40
N ALA A 188 10.74 15.52 11.47
CA ALA A 188 11.23 15.14 10.15
C ALA A 188 12.32 16.06 9.59
N HIS A 189 13.29 15.50 8.87
CA HIS A 189 14.29 16.29 8.14
C HIS A 189 15.13 17.25 9.02
N ASN A 190 15.43 16.86 10.26
CA ASN A 190 16.31 17.62 11.16
C ASN A 190 17.70 16.95 11.14
N GLN A 191 18.60 17.44 10.28
CA GLN A 191 19.82 16.71 9.87
C GLN A 191 20.83 16.50 11.00
N VAL A 192 20.89 17.43 11.95
CA VAL A 192 21.85 17.40 13.08
C VAL A 192 21.20 16.98 14.40
N LEU A 193 19.92 16.59 14.39
CA LEU A 193 19.20 16.17 15.59
C LEU A 193 19.81 14.88 16.13
N LYS A 194 20.30 14.91 17.37
CA LYS A 194 20.98 13.78 18.02
C LYS A 194 20.13 13.08 19.08
N THR A 195 19.30 13.85 19.78
CA THR A 195 18.59 13.38 20.98
C THR A 195 17.17 13.96 21.05
N ILE A 196 16.23 13.12 21.47
CA ILE A 196 14.89 13.50 21.89
C ILE A 196 14.71 13.01 23.33
N ASN A 197 14.78 13.94 24.29
CA ASN A 197 14.63 13.68 25.73
C ASN A 197 13.55 14.54 26.40
N GLY A 198 12.84 15.37 25.63
CA GLY A 198 11.83 16.28 26.15
C GLY A 198 10.43 15.70 26.32
N PHE A 199 10.10 14.52 25.78
CA PHE A 199 8.74 13.95 25.86
C PHE A 199 8.51 13.03 27.07
N ASN A 200 9.36 13.12 28.09
CA ASN A 200 9.44 12.15 29.19
C ASN A 200 8.14 12.00 30.00
N SER A 201 7.21 12.96 29.95
CA SER A 201 5.88 12.86 30.58
C SER A 201 4.77 12.41 29.63
N LEU A 202 5.04 12.30 28.33
CA LEU A 202 4.04 11.99 27.32
C LEU A 202 3.54 10.55 27.49
N GLN A 203 2.24 10.42 27.77
CA GLN A 203 1.60 9.12 27.98
C GLN A 203 0.82 8.67 26.75
N GLN A 204 0.21 9.60 26.00
CA GLN A 204 -0.72 9.25 24.92
C GLN A 204 -0.63 10.18 23.71
N ILE A 205 -0.66 9.56 22.53
CA ILE A 205 -0.94 10.22 21.25
C ILE A 205 -2.28 9.67 20.74
N LYS A 206 -3.42 10.32 21.07
CA LYS A 206 -4.76 9.68 21.16
C LYS A 206 -5.41 9.18 19.88
N LYS A 207 -5.07 9.71 18.70
CA LYS A 207 -5.75 9.32 17.44
C LYS A 207 -4.79 8.89 16.32
N GLY A 208 -3.56 9.37 16.33
CA GLY A 208 -2.66 9.30 15.20
C GLY A 208 -1.36 8.59 15.49
N ALA A 209 -0.29 9.12 14.91
CA ALA A 209 1.00 8.46 14.79
C ALA A 209 2.10 9.20 15.54
N LEU A 210 3.13 8.45 15.93
CA LEU A 210 4.45 8.99 16.21
C LEU A 210 5.34 8.72 15.00
N THR A 211 5.64 9.77 14.24
CA THR A 211 6.46 9.70 13.02
C THR A 211 7.77 10.46 13.23
N ILE A 212 8.90 9.77 13.06
CA ILE A 212 10.23 10.36 13.10
C ILE A 212 11.02 9.90 11.88
N GLN A 213 11.41 10.82 11.00
CA GLN A 213 12.03 10.44 9.73
C GLN A 213 13.13 11.39 9.26
N GLN A 214 14.13 10.86 8.55
CA GLN A 214 15.19 11.67 7.94
C GLN A 214 15.95 12.51 8.97
N CYS A 215 16.25 11.92 10.12
CA CYS A 215 17.09 12.50 11.18
C CYS A 215 18.31 11.57 11.36
N PRO A 216 19.27 11.59 10.42
CA PRO A 216 20.30 10.55 10.32
C PRO A 216 21.32 10.54 11.46
N GLN A 217 21.37 11.58 12.31
CA GLN A 217 22.21 11.60 13.52
C GLN A 217 21.46 11.20 14.79
N LEU A 218 20.13 11.04 14.72
CA LEU A 218 19.27 10.79 15.88
C LEU A 218 19.48 9.38 16.39
N SER A 219 20.13 9.26 17.55
CA SER A 219 20.49 7.97 18.16
C SER A 219 19.78 7.71 19.48
N ASP A 220 19.32 8.77 20.15
CA ASP A 220 18.59 8.67 21.42
C ASP A 220 17.18 9.25 21.29
N ILE A 221 16.18 8.40 21.50
CA ILE A 221 14.75 8.74 21.54
C ILE A 221 14.09 8.28 22.85
N GLY A 222 14.88 8.16 23.92
CA GLY A 222 14.45 7.74 25.25
C GLY A 222 13.39 8.65 25.88
N GLY A 223 13.21 9.87 25.35
CA GLY A 223 12.14 10.78 25.75
C GLY A 223 10.74 10.18 25.66
N PHE A 224 10.50 9.13 24.86
CA PHE A 224 9.17 8.49 24.77
C PHE A 224 8.95 7.31 25.73
N CYS A 225 9.81 7.11 26.73
CA CYS A 225 9.77 5.93 27.63
C CYS A 225 8.48 5.76 28.45
N ASN A 226 7.69 6.83 28.62
CA ASN A 226 6.43 6.80 29.36
C ASN A 226 5.18 6.62 28.49
N LEU A 227 5.33 6.56 27.16
CA LEU A 227 4.23 6.39 26.23
C LEU A 227 3.53 5.05 26.47
N THR A 228 2.21 5.08 26.66
CA THR A 228 1.37 3.89 26.89
C THR A 228 0.34 3.68 25.79
N TRP A 229 0.08 4.69 24.95
CA TRP A 229 -0.88 4.58 23.86
C TRP A 229 -0.48 5.42 22.64
N VAL A 230 -0.39 4.78 21.49
CA VAL A 230 -0.37 5.41 20.16
C VAL A 230 -0.96 4.43 19.15
N LYS A 231 -1.54 4.92 18.06
CA LYS A 231 -2.10 4.04 17.02
C LYS A 231 -1.01 3.52 16.08
N ASN A 232 -0.09 4.37 15.62
CA ASN A 232 0.95 4.00 14.66
C ASN A 232 2.34 4.53 15.09
N ILE A 233 3.38 3.75 14.82
CA ILE A 233 4.78 4.19 14.93
C ILE A 233 5.43 4.09 13.56
N GLU A 234 6.06 5.18 13.12
CA GLU A 234 6.86 5.21 11.90
C GLU A 234 8.20 5.91 12.12
N PHE A 235 9.26 5.11 12.19
CA PHE A 235 10.65 5.54 12.26
C PHE A 235 11.38 5.18 10.97
N LYS A 236 12.03 6.18 10.36
CA LYS A 236 12.68 5.99 9.05
C LYS A 236 13.98 6.77 8.93
N ARG A 237 15.08 6.09 8.59
CA ARG A 237 16.41 6.73 8.40
C ARG A 237 16.88 7.47 9.65
N LEU A 238 16.96 6.73 10.76
CA LEU A 238 17.49 7.17 12.05
C LEU A 238 18.76 6.38 12.43
N ASN A 239 19.49 6.85 13.44
CA ASN A 239 20.69 6.20 13.98
C ASN A 239 20.44 5.42 15.28
N ILE A 240 19.18 5.08 15.58
CA ILE A 240 18.79 4.30 16.77
C ILE A 240 19.22 2.83 16.63
N THR A 241 19.65 2.23 17.74
CA THR A 241 20.14 0.84 17.78
C THR A 241 19.28 -0.10 18.62
N HIS A 242 18.38 0.43 19.45
CA HIS A 242 17.45 -0.34 20.28
C HIS A 242 16.07 0.34 20.37
N VAL A 243 15.07 -0.41 20.83
CA VAL A 243 13.68 0.07 21.01
C VAL A 243 13.17 -0.10 22.45
N ASP A 244 14.07 -0.18 23.42
CA ASP A 244 13.73 -0.45 24.84
C ASP A 244 12.75 0.56 25.43
N PHE A 245 12.75 1.80 24.94
CA PHE A 245 11.79 2.84 25.32
C PHE A 245 10.33 2.48 24.95
N LEU A 246 10.11 1.57 23.99
CA LEU A 246 8.78 1.06 23.64
C LEU A 246 8.26 0.00 24.61
N TYR A 247 9.07 -0.50 25.55
CA TYR A 247 8.68 -1.58 26.45
C TYR A 247 7.37 -1.29 27.19
N LYS A 248 7.22 -0.08 27.75
CA LYS A 248 6.00 0.32 28.48
C LYS A 248 4.78 0.36 27.57
N LEU A 249 4.93 0.91 26.36
CA LEU A 249 3.89 0.97 25.34
C LEU A 249 3.40 -0.44 24.99
N ILE A 250 4.33 -1.32 24.65
CA ILE A 250 4.02 -2.67 24.15
C ILE A 250 3.48 -3.56 25.27
N LYS A 251 3.96 -3.38 26.51
CA LYS A 251 3.38 -4.05 27.69
C LYS A 251 1.92 -3.65 27.91
N GLN A 252 1.55 -2.39 27.64
CA GLN A 252 0.17 -1.91 27.75
C GLN A 252 -0.68 -2.20 26.49
N GLN A 253 -0.04 -2.45 25.35
CA GLN A 253 -0.67 -2.81 24.09
C GLN A 253 -0.07 -4.09 23.48
N PRO A 254 -0.19 -5.27 24.12
CA PRO A 254 0.28 -6.54 23.55
C PRO A 254 -0.32 -6.85 22.18
N GLU A 255 -1.56 -6.41 21.97
CA GLU A 255 -2.23 -6.36 20.67
C GLU A 255 -2.17 -4.93 20.11
N PHE A 256 -1.05 -4.59 19.49
CA PHE A 256 -0.82 -3.26 18.94
C PHE A 256 -1.71 -3.02 17.72
N LYS A 257 -2.74 -2.18 17.86
CA LYS A 257 -3.84 -2.08 16.87
C LYS A 257 -3.45 -1.55 15.48
N GLY A 258 -2.46 -0.66 15.39
CA GLY A 258 -2.05 -0.08 14.10
C GLY A 258 -0.76 -0.68 13.56
N SER A 259 0.06 0.17 12.95
CA SER A 259 1.31 -0.23 12.30
C SER A 259 2.54 0.10 13.15
N LEU A 260 3.53 -0.80 13.09
CA LEU A 260 4.87 -0.62 13.65
C LEU A 260 5.86 -0.63 12.50
N LYS A 261 6.44 0.52 12.16
CA LYS A 261 7.40 0.63 11.04
C LYS A 261 8.68 1.28 11.55
N ILE A 262 9.77 0.53 11.57
CA ILE A 262 11.10 1.01 11.93
C ILE A 262 12.04 0.57 10.82
N THR A 263 12.31 1.48 9.89
CA THR A 263 12.85 1.14 8.56
C THR A 263 14.10 1.94 8.25
N ALA A 264 15.07 1.33 7.55
CA ALA A 264 16.30 2.01 7.16
C ALA A 264 17.03 2.68 8.35
N CYS A 265 16.93 2.12 9.55
CA CYS A 265 17.63 2.62 10.74
C CYS A 265 18.88 1.76 11.00
N ARG A 266 19.38 1.74 12.24
CA ARG A 266 20.53 0.90 12.63
C ARG A 266 20.15 -0.02 13.79
N LEU A 267 18.89 -0.45 13.80
CA LEU A 267 18.34 -1.25 14.88
C LEU A 267 19.06 -2.60 14.94
N GLU A 268 19.59 -2.93 16.12
CA GLU A 268 20.32 -4.17 16.41
C GLU A 268 19.57 -5.02 17.45
N SER A 269 18.66 -4.40 18.24
CA SER A 269 17.91 -5.06 19.32
C SER A 269 16.42 -4.74 19.28
N LEU A 270 15.58 -5.74 19.58
CA LEU A 270 14.12 -5.65 19.68
C LEU A 270 13.57 -5.85 21.10
N ASN A 271 14.39 -5.73 22.15
CA ASN A 271 13.98 -6.04 23.54
C ASN A 271 12.73 -5.28 24.03
N GLY A 272 12.40 -4.12 23.46
CA GLY A 272 11.17 -3.39 23.72
C GLY A 272 9.88 -4.10 23.28
N PHE A 273 9.97 -5.14 22.45
CA PHE A 273 8.82 -5.87 21.90
C PHE A 273 8.41 -7.14 22.66
N GLY A 274 9.04 -7.46 23.81
CA GLY A 274 8.85 -8.76 24.48
C GLY A 274 7.42 -9.15 24.88
N TYR A 275 6.45 -8.22 24.91
CA TYR A 275 5.02 -8.51 25.15
C TYR A 275 4.16 -8.49 23.89
N LEU A 276 4.72 -8.18 22.72
CA LEU A 276 4.00 -8.02 21.47
C LEU A 276 3.47 -9.36 20.98
N LYS A 277 2.14 -9.51 20.96
CA LYS A 277 1.44 -10.68 20.44
C LYS A 277 0.86 -10.46 19.05
N ARG A 278 0.43 -9.24 18.77
CA ARG A 278 -0.21 -8.90 17.50
C ARG A 278 0.14 -7.49 17.05
N VAL A 279 0.36 -7.34 15.75
CA VAL A 279 0.32 -6.05 15.05
C VAL A 279 -0.91 -6.04 14.16
N GLY A 280 -1.83 -5.08 14.37
CA GLY A 280 -3.12 -5.03 13.66
C GLY A 280 -3.01 -4.62 12.19
N SER A 281 -1.88 -4.03 11.80
CA SER A 281 -1.59 -3.62 10.42
C SER A 281 -0.17 -4.08 10.01
N SER A 282 0.55 -3.28 9.22
CA SER A 282 1.89 -3.57 8.74
C SER A 282 2.94 -3.56 9.86
N PHE A 283 3.85 -4.53 9.84
CA PHE A 283 5.04 -4.56 10.69
C PHE A 283 6.29 -4.49 9.82
N TYR A 284 6.96 -3.35 9.73
CA TYR A 284 8.16 -3.20 8.89
C TYR A 284 9.40 -2.96 9.76
N LEU A 285 10.37 -3.85 9.63
CA LEU A 285 11.67 -3.83 10.29
C LEU A 285 12.82 -3.92 9.27
N HIS A 286 12.54 -3.67 7.99
CA HIS A 286 13.52 -3.79 6.92
C HIS A 286 14.58 -2.69 6.91
N GLY A 287 15.77 -2.99 6.38
CA GLY A 287 16.87 -2.02 6.29
C GLY A 287 17.47 -1.67 7.65
N ASN A 288 17.54 -2.63 8.57
CA ASN A 288 18.19 -2.45 9.87
C ASN A 288 19.46 -3.33 9.95
N ARG A 289 19.91 -3.63 11.16
CA ARG A 289 21.13 -4.42 11.46
C ARG A 289 20.82 -5.59 12.38
N LEU A 290 19.58 -6.07 12.37
CA LEU A 290 19.13 -7.16 13.23
C LEU A 290 19.87 -8.44 12.85
N LYS A 291 20.43 -9.13 13.85
CA LYS A 291 21.10 -10.45 13.68
C LYS A 291 20.20 -11.63 14.06
N ASN A 292 19.26 -11.36 14.96
CA ASN A 292 18.21 -12.26 15.41
C ASN A 292 16.96 -11.42 15.73
N LEU A 293 15.88 -12.10 16.14
CA LEU A 293 14.58 -11.48 16.42
C LEU A 293 14.19 -11.59 17.90
N LYS A 294 15.18 -11.68 18.80
CA LYS A 294 14.94 -11.72 20.25
C LYS A 294 14.12 -10.50 20.68
N GLY A 295 13.01 -10.75 21.37
CA GLY A 295 11.95 -9.77 21.66
C GLY A 295 10.66 -10.00 20.86
N LEU A 296 10.65 -10.86 19.84
CA LEU A 296 9.44 -11.21 19.08
C LEU A 296 8.87 -12.60 19.41
N GLU A 297 9.35 -13.25 20.48
CA GLU A 297 8.98 -14.62 20.85
C GLU A 297 7.48 -14.82 21.08
N ASN A 298 6.76 -13.74 21.43
CA ASN A 298 5.32 -13.79 21.67
C ASN A 298 4.46 -13.43 20.45
N LEU A 299 5.07 -13.02 19.33
CA LEU A 299 4.35 -12.55 18.16
C LEU A 299 3.62 -13.71 17.46
N GLN A 300 2.29 -13.59 17.37
CA GLN A 300 1.41 -14.59 16.77
C GLN A 300 0.79 -14.13 15.44
N HIS A 301 0.44 -12.85 15.34
CA HIS A 301 -0.31 -12.34 14.19
C HIS A 301 0.18 -10.96 13.70
N VAL A 302 0.31 -10.82 12.38
CA VAL A 302 0.45 -9.52 11.70
C VAL A 302 -0.71 -9.32 10.75
N GLY A 303 -1.45 -8.22 10.91
CA GLY A 303 -2.71 -7.95 10.22
C GLY A 303 -2.59 -7.48 8.77
N ALA A 304 -1.38 -7.14 8.34
CA ALA A 304 -1.02 -6.87 6.94
C ALA A 304 0.35 -7.49 6.65
N SER A 305 1.21 -6.83 5.87
CA SER A 305 2.54 -7.34 5.52
C SER A 305 3.57 -7.21 6.66
N PHE A 306 4.48 -8.18 6.74
CA PHE A 306 5.63 -8.21 7.65
C PHE A 306 6.92 -8.19 6.83
N SER A 307 7.76 -7.14 6.96
CA SER A 307 9.01 -7.04 6.22
C SER A 307 10.22 -6.97 7.15
N LEU A 308 11.08 -7.97 7.05
CA LEU A 308 12.36 -8.15 7.75
C LEU A 308 13.55 -8.09 6.79
N SER A 309 13.32 -7.75 5.52
CA SER A 309 14.34 -7.74 4.48
C SER A 309 15.47 -6.75 4.76
N ASN A 310 16.64 -6.93 4.14
CA ASN A 310 17.79 -6.03 4.29
C ASN A 310 18.22 -5.88 5.76
N ASN A 311 18.49 -7.00 6.41
CA ASN A 311 19.04 -7.07 7.77
C ASN A 311 20.32 -7.94 7.76
N GLN A 312 20.73 -8.44 8.92
CA GLN A 312 21.85 -9.37 9.09
C GLN A 312 21.38 -10.67 9.75
N LEU A 313 20.11 -11.05 9.53
CA LEU A 313 19.48 -12.15 10.25
C LEU A 313 20.18 -13.46 9.88
N THR A 314 20.63 -14.17 10.91
CA THR A 314 21.14 -15.55 10.80
C THR A 314 20.19 -16.56 11.43
N ASP A 315 19.27 -16.07 12.27
CA ASP A 315 18.27 -16.85 12.97
C ASP A 315 16.94 -16.08 13.05
N ILE A 316 15.84 -16.80 12.81
CA ILE A 316 14.47 -16.29 12.98
C ILE A 316 13.64 -17.17 13.92
N SER A 317 14.29 -18.00 14.75
CA SER A 317 13.63 -18.94 15.67
C SER A 317 12.68 -18.24 16.65
N SER A 318 12.92 -16.96 16.97
CA SER A 318 12.01 -16.15 17.77
C SER A 318 10.63 -15.97 17.14
N LEU A 319 10.43 -16.32 15.86
CA LEU A 319 9.12 -16.32 15.22
C LEU A 319 8.34 -17.63 15.43
N ALA A 320 8.81 -18.56 16.27
CA ALA A 320 8.20 -19.88 16.47
C ALA A 320 6.69 -19.85 16.82
N ASN A 321 6.17 -18.75 17.36
CA ASN A 321 4.75 -18.59 17.68
C ASN A 321 3.94 -17.85 16.59
N LEU A 322 4.56 -17.42 15.50
CA LEU A 322 3.90 -16.68 14.41
C LEU A 322 3.00 -17.63 13.61
N GLU A 323 1.69 -17.41 13.69
CA GLU A 323 0.68 -18.24 13.02
C GLU A 323 0.21 -17.63 11.70
N SER A 324 0.16 -16.30 11.60
CA SER A 324 -0.40 -15.63 10.42
C SER A 324 0.21 -14.27 10.13
N VAL A 325 0.46 -14.00 8.85
CA VAL A 325 0.68 -12.66 8.30
C VAL A 325 -0.38 -12.45 7.22
N ASN A 326 -1.34 -11.55 7.44
CA ASN A 326 -2.44 -11.29 6.49
C ASN A 326 -2.00 -10.36 5.33
N GLY A 327 -0.81 -10.63 4.80
CA GLY A 327 -0.11 -9.92 3.75
C GLY A 327 1.13 -10.71 3.33
N MET A 328 2.11 -10.05 2.73
CA MET A 328 3.38 -10.70 2.40
C MET A 328 4.31 -10.80 3.61
N LEU A 329 5.15 -11.83 3.63
CA LEU A 329 6.30 -11.92 4.52
C LEU A 329 7.61 -11.77 3.73
N GLY A 330 8.41 -10.76 4.05
CA GLY A 330 9.68 -10.48 3.39
C GLY A 330 10.89 -10.75 4.28
N LEU A 331 11.78 -11.63 3.83
CA LEU A 331 13.03 -12.03 4.48
C LEU A 331 14.27 -11.85 3.56
N ALA A 332 14.09 -11.27 2.37
CA ALA A 332 15.19 -11.09 1.44
C ALA A 332 16.38 -10.28 1.98
N ASN A 333 17.56 -10.51 1.41
CA ASN A 333 18.81 -9.83 1.78
C ASN A 333 19.11 -9.96 3.29
N ASN A 334 19.36 -11.21 3.69
CA ASN A 334 19.76 -11.61 5.05
C ASN A 334 20.87 -12.69 4.94
N GLN A 335 21.23 -13.30 6.07
CA GLN A 335 22.28 -14.32 6.17
C GLN A 335 21.70 -15.67 6.66
N LEU A 336 20.46 -15.96 6.26
CA LEU A 336 19.74 -17.17 6.69
C LEU A 336 20.29 -18.40 5.97
N THR A 337 20.41 -19.50 6.71
CA THR A 337 20.70 -20.84 6.17
C THR A 337 19.48 -21.75 6.18
N ALA A 338 18.54 -21.46 7.09
CA ALA A 338 17.28 -22.15 7.26
C ALA A 338 16.16 -21.16 7.66
N LEU A 339 14.90 -21.58 7.52
CA LEU A 339 13.71 -20.82 7.96
C LEU A 339 13.16 -21.30 9.33
N HIS A 340 14.02 -21.82 10.21
CA HIS A 340 13.61 -22.28 11.55
C HIS A 340 12.93 -21.17 12.34
N GLY A 341 11.74 -21.44 12.87
CA GLY A 341 10.84 -20.48 13.49
C GLY A 341 9.55 -20.24 12.70
N LEU A 342 9.45 -20.66 11.44
CA LEU A 342 8.22 -20.51 10.64
C LEU A 342 7.32 -21.75 10.61
N GLU A 343 7.62 -22.79 11.39
CA GLU A 343 6.90 -24.07 11.36
C GLU A 343 5.40 -23.94 11.71
N ASN A 344 5.03 -22.92 12.50
CA ASN A 344 3.65 -22.64 12.88
C ASN A 344 2.93 -21.64 11.96
N LEU A 345 3.63 -21.08 10.96
CA LEU A 345 3.04 -20.13 10.02
C LEU A 345 2.07 -20.85 9.07
N LYS A 346 0.78 -20.55 9.22
CA LYS A 346 -0.31 -21.19 8.47
C LYS A 346 -0.86 -20.30 7.36
N LEU A 347 -0.83 -18.98 7.53
CA LEU A 347 -1.49 -18.05 6.63
C LEU A 347 -0.56 -16.93 6.13
N LEU A 348 -0.46 -16.80 4.81
CA LEU A 348 0.04 -15.63 4.09
C LEU A 348 -1.02 -15.13 3.10
N LYS A 349 -0.88 -13.90 2.61
CA LYS A 349 -1.70 -13.35 1.54
C LYS A 349 -0.87 -12.70 0.45
N THR A 350 -1.20 -13.00 -0.80
CA THR A 350 -0.63 -12.32 -1.96
C THR A 350 -1.13 -10.88 -2.00
N VAL A 351 -0.20 -9.93 -1.98
CA VAL A 351 -0.50 -8.50 -2.01
C VAL A 351 0.32 -7.80 -3.08
N ASN A 352 -0.15 -6.65 -3.55
CA ASN A 352 0.69 -5.75 -4.32
C ASN A 352 1.72 -5.12 -3.37
N TRP A 353 3.00 -5.33 -3.65
CA TRP A 353 4.09 -4.63 -3.00
C TRP A 353 4.83 -3.82 -4.06
N SER A 354 4.61 -2.50 -4.01
CA SER A 354 4.86 -1.62 -5.18
C SER A 354 3.99 -2.08 -6.37
N GLU A 355 4.58 -2.29 -7.55
CA GLU A 355 3.88 -2.68 -8.78
C GLU A 355 3.76 -4.21 -8.97
N GLU A 356 4.35 -4.99 -8.07
CA GLU A 356 4.47 -6.44 -8.20
C GLU A 356 3.66 -7.20 -7.14
N LYS A 357 3.18 -8.38 -7.52
CA LYS A 357 2.47 -9.26 -6.59
C LYS A 357 3.45 -10.15 -5.85
N ARG A 358 3.34 -10.17 -4.52
CA ARG A 358 4.27 -10.92 -3.66
C ARG A 358 3.51 -11.61 -2.54
N THR A 359 3.91 -12.84 -2.22
CA THR A 359 3.43 -13.57 -1.03
C THR A 359 4.58 -13.77 -0.05
N PHE A 360 5.71 -14.28 -0.54
CA PHE A 360 6.87 -14.59 0.27
C PHE A 360 8.15 -14.22 -0.47
N VAL A 361 9.10 -13.57 0.19
CA VAL A 361 10.27 -12.99 -0.48
C VAL A 361 11.53 -13.36 0.28
N ILE A 362 12.34 -14.26 -0.27
CA ILE A 362 13.50 -14.89 0.38
C ILE A 362 14.81 -14.78 -0.43
N ASN A 363 14.78 -14.13 -1.59
CA ASN A 363 15.97 -13.87 -2.41
C ASN A 363 17.07 -13.11 -1.64
N ASP A 364 18.28 -13.09 -2.18
CA ASP A 364 19.49 -12.56 -1.56
C ASP A 364 19.81 -13.17 -0.19
N ASN A 365 19.45 -14.44 0.02
CA ASN A 365 19.93 -15.25 1.14
C ASN A 365 20.81 -16.37 0.59
N LYS A 366 22.04 -16.04 0.20
CA LYS A 366 22.95 -16.90 -0.58
C LYS A 366 23.30 -18.26 0.05
N GLN A 367 23.01 -18.44 1.33
CA GLN A 367 23.29 -19.68 2.06
C GLN A 367 22.00 -20.41 2.48
N LEU A 368 20.82 -19.91 2.09
CA LEU A 368 19.53 -20.48 2.48
C LEU A 368 19.28 -21.78 1.73
N GLN A 369 19.46 -22.90 2.43
CA GLN A 369 19.29 -24.24 1.87
C GLN A 369 18.06 -24.95 2.41
N ASP A 370 17.60 -24.61 3.62
CA ASP A 370 16.44 -25.25 4.25
C ASP A 370 15.24 -24.32 4.35
N ILE A 371 14.19 -24.66 3.61
CA ILE A 371 12.90 -23.97 3.60
C ILE A 371 11.75 -24.89 4.04
N LYS A 372 12.04 -26.03 4.68
CA LYS A 372 11.04 -27.01 5.13
C LYS A 372 10.01 -26.40 6.09
N ALA A 373 10.38 -25.37 6.85
CA ALA A 373 9.49 -24.70 7.78
C ALA A 373 8.18 -24.19 7.14
N LEU A 374 8.15 -23.99 5.81
CA LEU A 374 6.96 -23.57 5.08
C LEU A 374 5.88 -24.66 4.92
N SER A 375 6.11 -25.89 5.39
CA SER A 375 5.25 -27.06 5.14
C SER A 375 3.76 -26.86 5.50
N ASN A 376 3.47 -26.03 6.49
CA ASN A 376 2.11 -25.80 7.00
C ASN A 376 1.41 -24.57 6.38
N MET A 377 2.07 -23.86 5.48
CA MET A 377 1.58 -22.60 4.93
C MET A 377 0.55 -22.82 3.81
N LEU A 378 -0.62 -22.22 3.96
CA LEU A 378 -1.69 -22.15 2.97
C LEU A 378 -2.11 -20.71 2.77
N THR A 379 -2.14 -20.21 1.53
CA THR A 379 -2.75 -18.89 1.29
C THR A 379 -4.25 -19.03 1.14
N GLN A 380 -5.00 -17.99 1.50
CA GLN A 380 -6.46 -17.97 1.31
C GLN A 380 -6.85 -18.31 -0.14
N ASP A 381 -6.00 -17.94 -1.08
CA ASP A 381 -6.24 -18.17 -2.49
C ASP A 381 -5.88 -19.61 -2.88
N ASN A 382 -4.88 -20.26 -2.26
CA ASN A 382 -4.13 -21.45 -2.72
C ASN A 382 -3.08 -21.13 -3.80
N TYR A 383 -2.50 -19.93 -3.79
CA TYR A 383 -1.36 -19.56 -4.62
C TYR A 383 -0.39 -18.64 -3.95
N VAL A 384 0.86 -18.89 -4.27
CA VAL A 384 2.00 -18.34 -3.59
C VAL A 384 2.98 -17.89 -4.66
N ILE A 385 3.32 -16.61 -4.62
CA ILE A 385 4.43 -16.05 -5.38
C ILE A 385 5.62 -15.95 -4.44
N ILE A 386 6.67 -16.72 -4.74
CA ILE A 386 7.91 -16.74 -3.97
C ILE A 386 9.03 -16.13 -4.81
N TYR A 387 9.69 -15.12 -4.25
CA TYR A 387 10.91 -14.57 -4.82
C TYR A 387 12.11 -15.26 -4.19
N THR A 388 12.95 -15.86 -5.02
CA THR A 388 14.07 -16.73 -4.67
C THR A 388 15.38 -16.25 -5.29
N ASP A 389 16.50 -16.79 -4.82
CA ASP A 389 17.74 -16.82 -5.63
C ASP A 389 17.65 -17.98 -6.65
N ASP A 390 18.79 -18.59 -7.00
CA ASP A 390 18.82 -19.86 -7.74
C ASP A 390 17.99 -20.91 -7.02
N TYR A 391 16.89 -21.34 -7.63
CA TYR A 391 15.96 -22.33 -7.10
C TYR A 391 16.64 -23.68 -6.74
N LYS A 392 17.83 -23.95 -7.29
CA LYS A 392 18.63 -25.16 -6.98
C LYS A 392 19.35 -25.07 -5.65
N GLN A 393 19.49 -23.89 -5.04
CA GLN A 393 20.18 -23.74 -3.76
C GLN A 393 19.40 -24.40 -2.61
N TYR A 394 18.06 -24.39 -2.68
CA TYR A 394 17.20 -24.95 -1.65
C TYR A 394 17.28 -26.49 -1.69
N LYS A 395 17.99 -27.08 -0.74
CA LYS A 395 18.22 -28.53 -0.66
C LYS A 395 17.14 -29.24 0.14
N ILE A 396 16.62 -28.59 1.18
CA ILE A 396 15.57 -29.13 2.04
C ILE A 396 14.30 -28.30 1.80
N LYS A 397 13.28 -28.97 1.27
CA LYS A 397 12.00 -28.38 0.85
C LYS A 397 10.86 -28.97 1.67
N PRO A 398 9.69 -28.31 1.73
CA PRO A 398 8.47 -28.95 2.22
C PRO A 398 8.21 -30.30 1.55
N ALA A 399 7.83 -31.31 2.32
CA ALA A 399 7.50 -32.64 1.82
C ALA A 399 6.34 -32.58 0.82
N ILE A 400 6.35 -33.40 -0.24
CA ILE A 400 5.40 -33.31 -1.38
C ILE A 400 3.94 -33.41 -0.95
N ASP A 401 3.66 -34.12 0.14
CA ASP A 401 2.33 -34.31 0.75
C ASP A 401 1.94 -33.21 1.76
N SER A 402 2.80 -32.23 1.99
CA SER A 402 2.51 -31.11 2.89
C SER A 402 1.47 -30.14 2.34
N VAL A 403 0.83 -29.39 3.24
CA VAL A 403 -0.17 -28.36 2.92
C VAL A 403 0.40 -27.32 1.95
N PHE A 404 1.69 -26.99 2.07
CA PHE A 404 2.38 -26.07 1.17
C PHE A 404 2.17 -26.38 -0.32
N HIS A 405 2.24 -27.64 -0.73
CA HIS A 405 2.10 -28.03 -2.14
C HIS A 405 0.66 -28.11 -2.62
N SER A 406 -0.31 -27.90 -1.72
CA SER A 406 -1.72 -27.65 -2.10
C SER A 406 -1.90 -26.27 -2.75
N ASN A 407 -0.95 -25.34 -2.53
CA ASN A 407 -0.88 -24.10 -3.29
C ASN A 407 -0.30 -24.36 -4.69
N ILE A 408 -0.73 -23.58 -5.67
CA ILE A 408 0.04 -23.35 -6.90
C ILE A 408 1.24 -22.47 -6.54
N ILE A 409 2.44 -22.91 -6.91
CA ILE A 409 3.70 -22.24 -6.53
C ILE A 409 4.28 -21.56 -7.76
N GLU A 410 4.31 -20.23 -7.73
CA GLU A 410 5.03 -19.42 -8.71
C GLU A 410 6.37 -18.97 -8.12
N LEU A 411 7.46 -19.29 -8.80
CA LEU A 411 8.81 -18.97 -8.36
C LEU A 411 9.40 -17.89 -9.26
N HIS A 412 9.89 -16.81 -8.67
CA HIS A 412 10.63 -15.75 -9.34
C HIS A 412 12.09 -15.83 -8.91
N ASP A 413 12.97 -16.23 -9.83
CA ASP A 413 14.40 -16.27 -9.58
C ASP A 413 15.02 -14.92 -9.94
N GLU A 414 15.43 -14.18 -8.91
CA GLU A 414 16.00 -12.84 -9.04
C GLU A 414 17.39 -12.85 -9.69
N SER A 415 18.12 -13.98 -9.64
CA SER A 415 19.45 -14.07 -10.25
C SER A 415 19.39 -14.01 -11.78
N VAL A 416 18.32 -14.54 -12.36
CA VAL A 416 18.07 -14.55 -13.81
C VAL A 416 16.91 -13.65 -14.23
N LYS A 417 16.21 -13.03 -13.26
CA LYS A 417 14.99 -12.21 -13.44
C LYS A 417 13.90 -12.93 -14.22
N LYS A 418 13.65 -14.20 -13.88
CA LYS A 418 12.74 -15.08 -14.62
C LYS A 418 11.86 -15.88 -13.69
N ILE A 419 10.64 -16.15 -14.16
CA ILE A 419 9.77 -17.14 -13.52
C ILE A 419 10.36 -18.53 -13.75
N ILE A 420 10.42 -19.38 -12.74
CA ILE A 420 10.93 -20.75 -12.83
C ILE A 420 9.75 -21.74 -12.85
N PRO A 421 9.71 -22.67 -13.82
CA PRO A 421 8.75 -23.77 -13.81
C PRO A 421 8.82 -24.58 -12.50
N THR A 422 7.68 -24.75 -11.86
CA THR A 422 7.57 -25.41 -10.54
C THR A 422 8.10 -26.85 -10.57
N TYR A 423 7.93 -27.59 -11.68
CA TYR A 423 8.44 -28.96 -11.84
C TYR A 423 9.97 -29.06 -11.76
N LEU A 424 10.71 -27.97 -12.02
CA LEU A 424 12.17 -27.94 -11.83
C LEU A 424 12.54 -27.79 -10.36
N PHE A 425 11.64 -27.21 -9.57
CA PHE A 425 11.82 -27.03 -8.14
C PHE A 425 11.37 -28.24 -7.34
N ILE A 426 10.23 -28.85 -7.68
CA ILE A 426 9.71 -30.03 -6.99
C ILE A 426 8.85 -30.85 -7.94
N ASP A 427 9.00 -32.18 -7.92
CA ASP A 427 8.09 -33.08 -8.61
C ASP A 427 6.90 -33.38 -7.68
N LYS A 428 5.72 -32.84 -8.02
CA LYS A 428 4.51 -32.98 -7.22
C LYS A 428 3.32 -33.40 -8.08
N LYS A 429 2.22 -33.80 -7.45
CA LYS A 429 0.97 -34.10 -8.17
C LYS A 429 0.45 -32.84 -8.86
N LYS A 430 -0.23 -33.02 -10.00
CA LYS A 430 -0.95 -31.93 -10.68
C LYS A 430 -1.93 -31.25 -9.73
N HIS A 431 -2.12 -29.94 -9.90
CA HIS A 431 -3.13 -29.20 -9.15
C HIS A 431 -4.53 -29.81 -9.33
N ASP A 432 -5.30 -29.84 -8.24
CA ASP A 432 -6.72 -30.15 -8.31
C ASP A 432 -7.53 -28.92 -8.70
N TYR A 433 -7.94 -28.86 -9.96
CA TYR A 433 -8.76 -27.78 -10.50
C TYR A 433 -10.26 -27.89 -10.15
N THR A 434 -10.70 -28.91 -9.40
CA THR A 434 -12.13 -29.12 -9.07
C THR A 434 -12.75 -27.91 -8.37
N ASN A 435 -11.99 -27.28 -7.46
CA ASN A 435 -12.42 -26.08 -6.74
C ASN A 435 -11.92 -24.77 -7.36
N PHE A 436 -11.32 -24.82 -8.55
CA PHE A 436 -10.78 -23.64 -9.22
C PHE A 436 -11.83 -22.53 -9.35
N ARG A 437 -13.12 -22.88 -9.51
CA ARG A 437 -14.25 -21.93 -9.63
C ARG A 437 -14.50 -21.07 -8.39
N SER A 438 -14.29 -21.61 -7.19
CA SER A 438 -14.56 -20.95 -5.91
C SER A 438 -13.32 -20.32 -5.27
N ALA A 439 -12.13 -20.68 -5.75
CA ALA A 439 -10.87 -20.12 -5.29
C ALA A 439 -10.73 -18.65 -5.69
N THR A 440 -10.27 -17.83 -4.75
CA THR A 440 -10.14 -16.37 -4.89
C THR A 440 -9.10 -15.91 -5.92
N HIS A 441 -8.26 -16.82 -6.41
CA HIS A 441 -7.38 -16.60 -7.56
C HIS A 441 -8.09 -16.09 -8.82
N ASN A 442 -9.32 -16.52 -9.06
CA ASN A 442 -10.10 -16.13 -10.24
C ASN A 442 -10.32 -14.62 -10.34
N ARG A 443 -10.16 -13.88 -9.24
CA ARG A 443 -10.31 -12.42 -9.18
C ARG A 443 -8.99 -11.66 -9.21
N LEU A 444 -7.85 -12.36 -9.07
CA LEU A 444 -6.53 -11.76 -8.93
C LEU A 444 -5.62 -12.04 -10.13
N LEU A 445 -5.85 -13.08 -10.92
CA LEU A 445 -4.91 -13.47 -11.96
C LEU A 445 -5.20 -12.79 -13.30
N ASN A 446 -4.33 -11.85 -13.69
CA ASN A 446 -4.21 -11.41 -15.08
C ASN A 446 -3.51 -12.49 -15.93
N TYR A 447 -2.94 -13.51 -15.29
CA TYR A 447 -2.27 -14.64 -15.91
C TYR A 447 -2.16 -15.82 -14.92
N LEU A 448 -2.01 -17.04 -15.44
CA LEU A 448 -1.66 -18.24 -14.66
C LEU A 448 -0.60 -19.02 -15.43
N LEU A 449 0.43 -19.46 -14.72
CA LEU A 449 1.50 -20.33 -15.23
C LEU A 449 1.44 -21.66 -14.47
N ASP A 450 0.81 -22.66 -15.05
CA ASP A 450 0.83 -24.03 -14.51
C ASP A 450 1.94 -24.82 -15.20
N PHE A 451 3.04 -24.92 -14.47
CA PHE A 451 4.18 -25.77 -14.77
C PHE A 451 4.48 -26.70 -13.58
N GLU A 452 3.45 -27.24 -12.92
CA GLU A 452 3.64 -28.05 -11.71
C GLU A 452 4.21 -29.44 -11.98
N THR A 453 3.78 -30.06 -13.09
CA THR A 453 4.27 -31.37 -13.53
C THR A 453 4.93 -31.23 -14.89
N ASP A 454 6.09 -31.88 -15.09
CA ASP A 454 6.76 -31.84 -16.39
C ASP A 454 5.86 -32.39 -17.51
N ALA A 455 5.67 -31.66 -18.61
CA ALA A 455 4.78 -32.06 -19.70
C ALA A 455 5.38 -31.76 -21.07
N ASN A 456 5.02 -32.56 -22.08
CA ASN A 456 5.49 -32.38 -23.47
C ASN A 456 4.52 -31.57 -24.34
N ASN A 457 3.34 -31.26 -23.81
CA ASN A 457 2.31 -30.48 -24.47
C ASN A 457 2.14 -29.16 -23.73
N LEU A 458 2.06 -28.05 -24.47
CA LEU A 458 1.77 -26.72 -23.95
C LEU A 458 0.44 -26.24 -24.48
N VAL A 459 -0.39 -25.70 -23.60
CA VAL A 459 -1.54 -24.89 -23.99
C VAL A 459 -1.30 -23.44 -23.59
N ILE A 460 -1.52 -22.53 -24.52
CA ILE A 460 -1.60 -21.10 -24.28
C ILE A 460 -3.03 -20.63 -24.56
N SER A 461 -3.67 -20.03 -23.56
CA SER A 461 -5.06 -19.62 -23.63
C SER A 461 -5.24 -18.14 -23.31
N PHE A 462 -6.10 -17.47 -24.08
CA PHE A 462 -6.26 -16.01 -24.03
C PHE A 462 -7.71 -15.60 -23.83
N THR A 463 -7.99 -14.66 -22.92
CA THR A 463 -9.35 -14.16 -22.68
C THR A 463 -9.96 -13.29 -23.76
N GLY A 464 -11.28 -13.46 -23.91
CA GLY A 464 -12.16 -12.56 -24.65
C GLY A 464 -12.53 -11.31 -23.83
N PHE A 465 -13.28 -10.39 -24.45
CA PHE A 465 -13.68 -9.12 -23.84
C PHE A 465 -14.45 -9.32 -22.51
N LYS A 466 -14.18 -8.47 -21.51
CA LYS A 466 -14.61 -8.56 -20.10
C LYS A 466 -14.11 -9.80 -19.34
N GLY A 467 -12.99 -10.39 -19.78
CA GLY A 467 -12.47 -11.64 -19.21
C GLY A 467 -13.31 -12.87 -19.56
N ASN A 468 -14.35 -12.71 -20.39
CA ASN A 468 -15.21 -13.81 -20.78
C ASN A 468 -14.61 -14.54 -21.97
N LEU A 469 -14.20 -15.77 -21.73
CA LEU A 469 -13.82 -16.75 -22.76
C LEU A 469 -15.03 -17.55 -23.27
N GLY A 470 -16.15 -16.87 -23.54
CA GLY A 470 -17.41 -17.56 -23.85
C GLY A 470 -17.83 -18.56 -22.77
N GLY A 471 -17.46 -18.30 -21.50
CA GLY A 471 -17.80 -19.15 -20.36
C GLY A 471 -16.92 -20.40 -20.16
N VAL A 472 -16.08 -20.78 -21.13
CA VAL A 472 -15.40 -22.09 -21.09
C VAL A 472 -14.03 -22.05 -20.39
N PHE A 473 -13.18 -21.06 -20.62
CA PHE A 473 -11.83 -21.08 -20.01
C PHE A 473 -11.76 -20.57 -18.58
N TYR A 474 -12.64 -19.65 -18.23
CA TYR A 474 -12.79 -19.19 -16.84
C TYR A 474 -13.39 -20.29 -15.93
N ASN A 475 -14.06 -21.32 -16.48
CA ASN A 475 -14.84 -22.29 -15.68
C ASN A 475 -14.63 -23.79 -15.99
N ARG A 476 -14.12 -24.16 -17.16
CA ARG A 476 -14.11 -25.55 -17.66
C ARG A 476 -12.80 -26.00 -18.31
N TYR A 477 -11.95 -25.09 -18.80
CA TYR A 477 -10.79 -25.50 -19.58
C TYR A 477 -9.77 -26.35 -18.80
N PRO A 478 -9.34 -26.01 -17.57
CA PRO A 478 -8.50 -26.91 -16.79
C PRO A 478 -9.12 -28.31 -16.65
N TRP A 479 -10.45 -28.41 -16.61
CA TRP A 479 -11.19 -29.67 -16.55
C TRP A 479 -11.20 -30.44 -17.89
N ILE A 480 -11.34 -29.74 -19.02
CA ILE A 480 -11.32 -30.33 -20.38
C ILE A 480 -10.00 -31.06 -20.62
N ILE A 481 -8.89 -30.45 -20.21
CA ILE A 481 -7.54 -30.99 -20.41
C ILE A 481 -6.98 -31.69 -19.16
N ASP A 482 -7.77 -31.89 -18.09
CA ASP A 482 -7.25 -32.45 -16.84
C ASP A 482 -6.70 -33.88 -17.01
N ASN A 483 -7.25 -34.61 -17.99
CA ASN A 483 -6.79 -35.95 -18.34
C ASN A 483 -5.58 -35.96 -19.30
N ILE A 484 -5.12 -34.78 -19.74
CA ILE A 484 -3.94 -34.63 -20.60
C ILE A 484 -2.87 -33.91 -19.80
N ARG A 485 -1.69 -34.51 -19.72
CA ARG A 485 -0.54 -33.89 -19.06
C ARG A 485 -0.03 -32.74 -19.92
N THR A 486 -0.34 -31.50 -19.51
CA THR A 486 0.03 -30.27 -20.21
C THR A 486 0.63 -29.24 -19.26
N HIS A 487 1.59 -28.48 -19.75
CA HIS A 487 1.89 -27.16 -19.22
C HIS A 487 0.82 -26.18 -19.72
N LYS A 488 0.50 -25.17 -18.90
CA LYS A 488 -0.59 -24.23 -19.22
C LYS A 488 -0.14 -22.81 -18.97
N ILE A 489 -0.33 -21.97 -19.97
CA ILE A 489 -0.25 -20.51 -19.87
C ILE A 489 -1.65 -19.98 -20.10
N PHE A 490 -2.16 -19.23 -19.14
CA PHE A 490 -3.40 -18.48 -19.27
C PHE A 490 -3.09 -17.00 -19.17
N MET A 491 -3.70 -16.21 -20.04
CA MET A 491 -3.54 -14.75 -20.06
C MET A 491 -4.89 -14.07 -20.16
N ASN A 492 -5.04 -13.01 -19.37
CA ASN A 492 -6.25 -12.22 -19.27
C ASN A 492 -5.94 -10.73 -19.41
N ASP A 493 -6.44 -10.13 -20.49
CA ASP A 493 -6.40 -8.68 -20.66
C ASP A 493 -7.58 -8.02 -19.92
N THR A 494 -7.33 -7.58 -18.69
CA THR A 494 -8.32 -6.85 -17.88
C THR A 494 -8.61 -5.45 -18.40
N GLN A 495 -7.78 -4.91 -19.30
CA GLN A 495 -7.98 -3.60 -19.92
C GLN A 495 -8.91 -3.67 -21.13
N ASN A 496 -9.20 -4.88 -21.62
CA ASN A 496 -10.07 -5.15 -22.77
C ASN A 496 -9.64 -4.39 -24.04
N ILE A 497 -8.35 -4.48 -24.35
CA ILE A 497 -7.71 -3.74 -25.44
C ILE A 497 -6.86 -4.65 -26.33
N TRP A 498 -7.32 -5.88 -26.57
CA TRP A 498 -6.65 -6.87 -27.43
C TRP A 498 -5.18 -7.09 -27.06
N TYR A 499 -4.87 -7.05 -25.75
CA TYR A 499 -3.53 -7.25 -25.21
C TYR A 499 -2.52 -6.16 -25.60
N LEU A 500 -2.95 -5.10 -26.29
CA LEU A 500 -2.06 -4.11 -26.89
C LEU A 500 -1.35 -3.21 -25.87
N LYS A 501 -1.82 -3.18 -24.62
CA LYS A 501 -1.19 -2.44 -23.50
C LYS A 501 -0.38 -3.33 -22.55
N GLY A 502 -0.07 -4.56 -22.96
CA GLY A 502 0.54 -5.55 -22.08
C GLY A 502 -0.45 -6.17 -21.08
N ILE A 503 0.04 -7.16 -20.33
CA ILE A 503 -0.64 -7.83 -19.23
C ILE A 503 -0.22 -7.15 -17.93
N PRO A 504 -1.14 -6.52 -17.17
CA PRO A 504 -0.76 -5.76 -15.98
C PRO A 504 -0.01 -6.65 -14.98
N SER A 505 1.08 -6.10 -14.44
CA SER A 505 2.04 -6.76 -13.53
C SER A 505 3.03 -7.75 -14.18
N ILE A 506 3.03 -7.91 -15.51
CA ILE A 506 4.06 -8.70 -16.23
C ILE A 506 4.71 -7.88 -17.35
N THR A 507 3.89 -7.24 -18.18
CA THR A 507 4.32 -6.60 -19.43
C THR A 507 3.53 -5.32 -19.66
N TYR A 508 4.08 -4.42 -20.46
CA TYR A 508 3.54 -3.07 -20.67
C TYR A 508 3.18 -2.76 -22.14
N SER A 509 3.41 -3.71 -23.05
CA SER A 509 3.15 -3.58 -24.49
C SER A 509 2.84 -4.92 -25.15
N MET A 510 2.39 -4.90 -26.40
CA MET A 510 2.20 -6.11 -27.22
C MET A 510 3.55 -6.79 -27.50
N GLU A 511 4.59 -6.01 -27.77
CA GLU A 511 5.95 -6.49 -28.03
C GLU A 511 6.51 -7.25 -26.82
N GLU A 512 6.31 -6.72 -25.61
CA GLU A 512 6.69 -7.41 -24.38
C GLU A 512 5.87 -8.69 -24.15
N ASN A 513 4.58 -8.72 -24.50
CA ASN A 513 3.78 -9.96 -24.45
C ASN A 513 4.38 -11.04 -25.34
N ILE A 514 4.72 -10.68 -26.59
CA ILE A 514 5.31 -11.60 -27.56
C ILE A 514 6.64 -12.14 -27.03
N GLN A 515 7.52 -11.25 -26.57
CA GLN A 515 8.83 -11.63 -26.04
C GLN A 515 8.69 -12.55 -24.81
N PHE A 516 7.80 -12.22 -23.88
CA PHE A 516 7.55 -13.01 -22.68
C PHE A 516 7.09 -14.44 -23.02
N ILE A 517 6.14 -14.58 -23.95
CA ILE A 517 5.64 -15.90 -24.36
C ILE A 517 6.72 -16.68 -25.12
N GLN A 518 7.43 -16.06 -26.07
CA GLN A 518 8.53 -16.69 -26.80
C GLN A 518 9.61 -17.20 -25.86
N GLU A 519 9.94 -16.43 -24.82
CA GLU A 519 10.92 -16.84 -23.82
C GLU A 519 10.44 -18.06 -23.01
N LEU A 520 9.16 -18.11 -22.62
CA LEU A 520 8.61 -19.27 -21.91
C LEU A 520 8.58 -20.52 -22.79
N VAL A 521 8.16 -20.37 -24.05
CA VAL A 521 8.03 -21.47 -25.01
C VAL A 521 9.39 -22.04 -25.38
N SER A 522 10.40 -21.20 -25.59
CA SER A 522 11.74 -21.63 -26.02
C SER A 522 12.53 -22.42 -24.97
N ARG A 523 12.12 -22.40 -23.70
CA ARG A 523 12.79 -23.11 -22.60
C ARG A 523 12.67 -24.63 -22.68
N LYS A 524 11.67 -25.14 -23.40
CA LYS A 524 11.47 -26.57 -23.59
C LYS A 524 10.99 -26.83 -25.01
N LYS A 525 11.52 -27.88 -25.64
CA LYS A 525 11.00 -28.36 -26.92
C LYS A 525 9.70 -29.14 -26.68
N TYR A 526 8.57 -28.47 -26.87
CA TYR A 526 7.25 -29.10 -26.81
C TYR A 526 6.99 -29.95 -28.05
N LYS A 527 6.32 -31.08 -27.86
CA LYS A 527 5.79 -31.90 -28.97
C LYS A 527 4.56 -31.25 -29.59
N LYS A 528 3.74 -30.60 -28.75
CA LYS A 528 2.53 -29.88 -29.16
C LYS A 528 2.43 -28.55 -28.44
N ILE A 529 2.12 -27.50 -29.17
CA ILE A 529 1.83 -26.17 -28.65
C ILE A 529 0.48 -25.76 -29.25
N MET A 530 -0.53 -25.62 -28.40
CA MET A 530 -1.86 -25.16 -28.79
C MET A 530 -2.07 -23.73 -28.31
N CYS A 531 -2.38 -22.81 -29.22
CA CYS A 531 -2.92 -21.49 -28.89
C CYS A 531 -4.44 -21.49 -29.06
N VAL A 532 -5.19 -21.02 -28.06
CA VAL A 532 -6.65 -21.05 -28.11
C VAL A 532 -7.32 -19.87 -27.42
N GLY A 533 -8.40 -19.37 -28.00
CA GLY A 533 -9.14 -18.25 -27.44
C GLY A 533 -10.37 -17.87 -28.26
N THR A 534 -11.21 -17.00 -27.71
CA THR A 534 -12.42 -16.51 -28.37
C THR A 534 -12.45 -15.00 -28.49
N SER A 535 -12.99 -14.47 -29.58
CA SER A 535 -13.13 -13.03 -29.79
C SER A 535 -11.77 -12.35 -29.68
N MET A 536 -11.60 -11.44 -28.71
CA MET A 536 -10.32 -10.80 -28.38
C MET A 536 -9.19 -11.81 -28.09
N GLY A 537 -9.51 -12.95 -27.48
CA GLY A 537 -8.56 -14.04 -27.25
C GLY A 537 -8.30 -14.88 -28.50
N GLY A 538 -9.27 -14.97 -29.41
CA GLY A 538 -9.09 -15.61 -30.72
C GLY A 538 -8.12 -14.82 -31.59
N TYR A 539 -8.25 -13.49 -31.59
CA TYR A 539 -7.26 -12.56 -32.16
C TYR A 539 -5.85 -12.84 -31.63
N MET A 540 -5.70 -12.91 -30.30
CA MET A 540 -4.39 -13.12 -29.67
C MET A 540 -3.84 -14.52 -29.96
N SER A 541 -4.71 -15.53 -30.07
CA SER A 541 -4.33 -16.90 -30.45
C SER A 541 -3.77 -16.96 -31.87
N LEU A 542 -4.40 -16.27 -32.82
CA LEU A 542 -3.91 -16.16 -34.20
C LEU A 542 -2.59 -15.41 -34.28
N LEU A 543 -2.43 -14.31 -33.52
CA LEU A 543 -1.20 -13.51 -33.52
C LEU A 543 -0.04 -14.30 -32.88
N ILE A 544 -0.18 -14.70 -31.62
CA ILE A 544 0.90 -15.38 -30.88
C ILE A 544 1.20 -16.74 -31.48
N GLY A 545 0.16 -17.55 -31.76
CA GLY A 545 0.36 -18.88 -32.32
C GLY A 545 1.13 -18.85 -33.63
N TYR A 546 0.86 -17.85 -34.49
CA TYR A 546 1.62 -17.66 -35.73
C TYR A 546 3.08 -17.29 -35.45
N LEU A 547 3.33 -16.31 -34.56
CA LEU A 547 4.69 -15.81 -34.27
C LEU A 547 5.58 -16.83 -33.55
N ILE A 548 5.01 -17.70 -32.70
CA ILE A 548 5.78 -18.74 -31.99
C ILE A 548 5.85 -20.07 -32.76
N GLN A 549 5.22 -20.14 -33.94
CA GLN A 549 5.06 -21.38 -34.70
C GLN A 549 4.45 -22.51 -33.86
N ALA A 550 3.31 -22.22 -33.24
CA ALA A 550 2.53 -23.21 -32.52
C ALA A 550 2.20 -24.41 -33.43
N THR A 551 1.96 -25.59 -32.88
CA THR A 551 1.53 -26.72 -33.71
C THR A 551 0.09 -26.54 -34.16
N ASP A 552 -0.75 -26.01 -33.26
CA ASP A 552 -2.18 -25.91 -33.44
C ASP A 552 -2.67 -24.53 -32.94
N ILE A 553 -3.52 -23.86 -33.72
CA ILE A 553 -4.26 -22.67 -33.30
C ILE A 553 -5.75 -22.95 -33.44
N ILE A 554 -6.51 -22.68 -32.38
CA ILE A 554 -7.98 -22.79 -32.38
C ILE A 554 -8.55 -21.43 -32.00
N ALA A 555 -9.09 -20.72 -32.99
CA ALA A 555 -9.64 -19.37 -32.81
C ALA A 555 -11.16 -19.39 -32.97
N PHE A 556 -11.89 -19.01 -31.92
CA PHE A 556 -13.34 -18.92 -31.94
C PHE A 556 -13.81 -17.48 -32.16
N ALA A 557 -14.48 -17.20 -33.28
CA ALA A 557 -14.97 -15.87 -33.67
C ALA A 557 -13.92 -14.75 -33.49
N PRO A 558 -12.68 -14.91 -33.99
CA PRO A 558 -11.62 -13.94 -33.79
C PRO A 558 -11.89 -12.61 -34.49
N GLN A 559 -11.42 -11.50 -33.89
CA GLN A 559 -11.25 -10.27 -34.66
C GLN A 559 -9.96 -10.37 -35.50
N ILE A 560 -10.07 -10.03 -36.78
CA ILE A 560 -8.91 -10.01 -37.69
C ILE A 560 -8.36 -8.59 -37.86
N PHE A 561 -9.23 -7.58 -37.82
CA PHE A 561 -8.86 -6.18 -37.95
C PHE A 561 -9.47 -5.36 -36.80
N LEU A 562 -8.74 -4.34 -36.38
CA LEU A 562 -9.05 -3.39 -35.30
C LEU A 562 -8.83 -1.94 -35.76
N ASP A 563 -8.12 -1.74 -36.87
CA ASP A 563 -7.84 -0.43 -37.45
C ASP A 563 -9.12 0.31 -37.89
N LYS A 564 -9.00 1.63 -37.98
CA LYS A 564 -10.13 2.50 -38.28
C LYS A 564 -10.69 2.27 -39.70
N ASP A 565 -9.82 2.01 -40.68
CA ASP A 565 -10.19 2.03 -42.08
C ASP A 565 -10.98 0.78 -42.47
N ASN A 566 -10.52 -0.40 -42.05
CA ASN A 566 -11.26 -1.66 -42.22
C ASN A 566 -12.60 -1.63 -41.47
N ARG A 567 -12.64 -1.04 -40.27
CA ARG A 567 -13.91 -0.89 -39.54
C ARG A 567 -14.92 0.01 -40.24
N ILE A 568 -14.47 1.10 -40.86
CA ILE A 568 -15.35 1.94 -41.69
C ILE A 568 -15.82 1.16 -42.91
N LYS A 569 -14.89 0.47 -43.60
CA LYS A 569 -15.18 -0.36 -44.79
C LYS A 569 -16.26 -1.41 -44.53
N TYR A 570 -16.18 -2.13 -43.41
CA TYR A 570 -17.10 -3.20 -43.05
C TYR A 570 -18.24 -2.78 -42.13
N LYS A 571 -18.35 -1.48 -41.81
CA LYS A 571 -19.36 -0.92 -40.89
C LYS A 571 -19.36 -1.56 -39.49
N ASP A 572 -18.18 -1.94 -38.98
CA ASP A 572 -18.05 -2.53 -37.65
C ASP A 572 -17.98 -1.46 -36.55
N ALA A 573 -19.13 -1.20 -35.90
CA ALA A 573 -19.24 -0.27 -34.78
C ALA A 573 -19.00 -0.91 -33.39
N ARG A 574 -18.76 -2.23 -33.31
CA ARG A 574 -18.59 -2.94 -32.04
C ARG A 574 -17.38 -2.39 -31.26
N TRP A 575 -17.49 -2.40 -29.93
CA TRP A 575 -16.46 -1.97 -28.98
C TRP A 575 -15.85 -0.57 -29.22
N ALA A 576 -16.58 0.35 -29.87
CA ALA A 576 -16.07 1.67 -30.22
C ALA A 576 -15.46 2.44 -29.03
N GLY A 577 -15.97 2.25 -27.81
CA GLY A 577 -15.40 2.83 -26.60
C GLY A 577 -14.00 2.31 -26.27
N ALA A 578 -13.80 0.98 -26.31
CA ALA A 578 -12.49 0.37 -26.06
C ALA A 578 -11.48 0.76 -27.15
N LEU A 579 -11.90 0.76 -28.42
CA LEU A 579 -11.02 1.09 -29.54
C LEU A 579 -10.56 2.55 -29.56
N LYS A 580 -11.27 3.47 -28.89
CA LYS A 580 -10.76 4.83 -28.64
C LYS A 580 -9.56 4.87 -27.69
N ALA A 581 -9.38 3.83 -26.88
CA ALA A 581 -8.32 3.72 -25.89
C ALA A 581 -7.09 2.94 -26.39
N LEU A 582 -7.02 2.62 -27.69
CA LEU A 582 -5.84 2.00 -28.30
C LEU A 582 -4.58 2.83 -28.03
N PRO A 583 -3.40 2.20 -27.86
CA PRO A 583 -2.14 2.91 -27.77
C PRO A 583 -1.90 3.80 -29.00
N LYS A 584 -1.19 4.93 -28.82
CA LYS A 584 -0.95 5.90 -29.91
C LYS A 584 -0.06 5.35 -31.03
N SER A 585 0.81 4.40 -30.71
CA SER A 585 1.70 3.74 -31.67
C SER A 585 1.54 2.24 -31.48
N VAL A 586 0.94 1.58 -32.46
CA VAL A 586 0.75 0.13 -32.52
C VAL A 586 1.22 -0.31 -33.90
N ASN A 587 1.98 -1.40 -33.98
CA ASN A 587 2.36 -1.98 -35.26
C ASN A 587 1.10 -2.31 -36.08
N GLN A 588 1.04 -1.86 -37.34
CA GLN A 588 -0.12 -2.06 -38.19
C GLN A 588 -0.48 -3.54 -38.36
N LYS A 589 0.50 -4.45 -38.32
CA LYS A 589 0.27 -5.91 -38.38
C LYS A 589 -0.50 -6.46 -37.18
N TYR A 590 -0.53 -5.73 -36.06
CA TYR A 590 -1.32 -6.09 -34.88
C TYR A 590 -2.71 -5.45 -34.94
N LEU A 591 -2.89 -4.39 -35.73
CA LEU A 591 -4.21 -3.81 -35.99
C LEU A 591 -4.93 -4.51 -37.14
N ASP A 592 -4.21 -5.18 -38.03
CA ASP A 592 -4.76 -5.98 -39.11
C ASP A 592 -3.90 -7.24 -39.30
N LEU A 593 -4.40 -8.38 -38.82
CA LEU A 593 -3.70 -9.65 -38.89
C LEU A 593 -3.54 -10.17 -40.32
N SER A 594 -4.33 -9.70 -41.29
CA SER A 594 -4.16 -10.10 -42.69
C SER A 594 -2.76 -9.74 -43.21
N LEU A 595 -2.21 -8.61 -42.76
CA LEU A 595 -0.85 -8.16 -43.09
C LEU A 595 0.23 -9.06 -42.51
N LEU A 596 0.01 -9.62 -41.32
CA LEU A 596 0.94 -10.56 -40.70
C LEU A 596 0.97 -11.89 -41.48
N TYR A 597 -0.21 -12.39 -41.87
CA TYR A 597 -0.32 -13.66 -42.55
C TYR A 597 0.19 -13.59 -44.01
N GLN A 598 0.06 -12.44 -44.68
CA GLN A 598 0.60 -12.21 -46.03
C GLN A 598 2.11 -12.49 -46.14
N GLU A 599 2.86 -12.44 -45.04
CA GLU A 599 4.30 -12.72 -45.03
C GLU A 599 4.65 -14.18 -45.36
N LYS A 600 3.72 -15.13 -45.17
CA LYS A 600 3.92 -16.56 -45.47
C LYS A 600 5.14 -17.19 -44.80
N THR A 601 5.50 -16.70 -43.62
CA THR A 601 6.64 -17.15 -42.82
C THR A 601 6.34 -18.38 -41.96
N ASN A 602 5.06 -18.72 -41.73
CA ASN A 602 4.66 -19.90 -40.98
C ASN A 602 3.59 -20.70 -41.74
N LEU A 603 4.05 -21.78 -42.38
CA LEU A 603 3.25 -22.69 -43.19
C LEU A 603 3.20 -24.10 -42.61
N ILE A 604 3.46 -24.26 -41.31
CA ILE A 604 3.39 -25.56 -40.63
C ILE A 604 2.31 -25.62 -39.55
N THR A 605 1.87 -24.47 -39.04
CA THR A 605 0.85 -24.42 -37.99
C THR A 605 -0.51 -24.81 -38.55
N LYS A 606 -1.21 -25.74 -37.89
CA LYS A 606 -2.61 -26.05 -38.21
C LYS A 606 -3.53 -25.03 -37.56
N ILE A 607 -4.35 -24.34 -38.35
CA ILE A 607 -5.18 -23.23 -37.85
C ILE A 607 -6.66 -23.57 -38.08
N GLN A 608 -7.43 -23.61 -37.00
CA GLN A 608 -8.88 -23.82 -37.04
C GLN A 608 -9.59 -22.53 -36.64
N ILE A 609 -10.47 -22.02 -37.51
CA ILE A 609 -11.28 -20.83 -37.22
C ILE A 609 -12.75 -21.21 -37.18
N HIS A 610 -13.34 -21.09 -36.00
CA HIS A 610 -14.72 -21.48 -35.71
C HIS A 610 -15.60 -20.22 -35.57
N TYR A 611 -16.66 -20.06 -36.38
CA TYR A 611 -17.45 -18.83 -36.37
C TYR A 611 -18.92 -19.05 -36.76
N GLY A 612 -19.80 -18.15 -36.31
CA GLY A 612 -21.23 -18.16 -36.65
C GLY A 612 -21.43 -17.50 -38.00
N ARG A 613 -21.76 -18.29 -39.03
CA ARG A 613 -21.89 -17.84 -40.42
C ARG A 613 -22.99 -16.80 -40.61
N GLN A 614 -24.08 -16.88 -39.84
CA GLN A 614 -25.21 -15.95 -39.93
C GLN A 614 -24.88 -14.60 -39.25
N LEU A 615 -23.87 -14.55 -38.39
CA LEU A 615 -23.41 -13.30 -37.79
C LEU A 615 -22.50 -12.55 -38.78
N THR A 616 -23.11 -11.66 -39.55
CA THR A 616 -22.48 -10.98 -40.69
C THR A 616 -21.09 -10.40 -40.39
N LEU A 617 -20.90 -9.71 -39.26
CA LEU A 617 -19.62 -9.08 -38.94
C LEU A 617 -18.50 -10.09 -38.65
N ASP A 618 -18.79 -11.23 -38.05
CA ASP A 618 -17.79 -12.27 -37.82
C ASP A 618 -17.35 -12.89 -39.16
N THR A 619 -18.31 -13.17 -40.05
CA THR A 619 -18.01 -13.59 -41.42
C THR A 619 -17.13 -12.57 -42.15
N LYS A 620 -17.40 -11.26 -42.01
CA LYS A 620 -16.56 -10.21 -42.63
C LYS A 620 -15.13 -10.17 -42.11
N HIS A 621 -14.90 -10.46 -40.82
CA HIS A 621 -13.55 -10.61 -40.29
C HIS A 621 -12.83 -11.80 -40.93
N ILE A 622 -13.51 -12.94 -41.08
CA ILE A 622 -12.90 -14.13 -41.68
C ILE A 622 -12.61 -13.92 -43.17
N GLU A 623 -13.55 -13.34 -43.92
CA GLU A 623 -13.35 -12.99 -45.33
C GLU A 623 -12.17 -12.03 -45.53
N HIS A 624 -11.94 -11.10 -44.59
CA HIS A 624 -10.84 -10.15 -44.68
C HIS A 624 -9.46 -10.79 -44.51
N LEU A 625 -9.35 -11.87 -43.73
CA LEU A 625 -8.09 -12.60 -43.54
C LEU A 625 -7.56 -13.17 -44.87
N GLY A 626 -8.47 -13.50 -45.79
CA GLY A 626 -8.16 -14.07 -47.09
C GLY A 626 -7.82 -15.56 -47.04
N GLU A 627 -7.45 -16.12 -48.18
CA GLU A 627 -7.08 -17.52 -48.29
C GLU A 627 -5.65 -17.77 -47.79
N TYR A 628 -5.50 -18.78 -46.94
CA TYR A 628 -4.22 -19.22 -46.41
C TYR A 628 -4.18 -20.75 -46.34
N PRO A 629 -3.10 -21.41 -46.82
CA PRO A 629 -3.11 -22.86 -47.09
C PRO A 629 -3.36 -23.73 -45.85
N ASN A 630 -3.08 -23.23 -44.64
CA ASN A 630 -3.21 -24.01 -43.41
C ASN A 630 -4.37 -23.58 -42.51
N ILE A 631 -5.25 -22.71 -43.01
CA ILE A 631 -6.44 -22.28 -42.29
C ILE A 631 -7.62 -23.15 -42.72
N GLU A 632 -8.14 -23.93 -41.78
CA GLU A 632 -9.41 -24.63 -41.89
C GLU A 632 -10.52 -23.77 -41.28
N LEU A 633 -11.52 -23.43 -42.09
CA LEU A 633 -12.69 -22.66 -41.66
C LEU A 633 -13.83 -23.60 -41.26
N TYR A 634 -14.36 -23.39 -40.05
CA TYR A 634 -15.49 -24.12 -39.48
C TYR A 634 -16.68 -23.16 -39.27
N PRO A 635 -17.48 -22.91 -40.31
CA PRO A 635 -18.69 -22.10 -40.21
C PRO A 635 -19.84 -22.90 -39.58
N TYR A 636 -20.56 -22.28 -38.65
CA TYR A 636 -21.80 -22.82 -38.07
C TYR A 636 -22.99 -21.96 -38.50
N ASP A 637 -24.08 -22.57 -38.95
CA ASP A 637 -25.29 -21.87 -39.41
C ASP A 637 -26.13 -21.34 -38.22
N ILE A 638 -25.52 -20.44 -37.46
CA ILE A 638 -26.07 -19.79 -36.25
C ILE A 638 -25.72 -18.29 -36.24
N GLU A 639 -26.54 -17.50 -35.57
CA GLU A 639 -26.32 -16.07 -35.31
C GLU A 639 -25.77 -15.85 -33.89
N GLU A 640 -24.67 -16.55 -33.54
CA GLU A 640 -24.05 -16.48 -32.21
C GLU A 640 -22.55 -16.16 -32.33
N HIS A 641 -22.07 -15.27 -31.47
CA HIS A 641 -20.66 -14.89 -31.37
C HIS A 641 -19.89 -15.80 -30.40
N TYR A 642 -20.54 -16.29 -29.35
CA TYR A 642 -19.93 -17.14 -28.31
C TYR A 642 -19.89 -18.62 -28.71
N ILE A 643 -19.15 -18.92 -29.79
CA ILE A 643 -19.02 -20.26 -30.36
C ILE A 643 -18.60 -21.35 -29.36
N PRO A 644 -17.69 -21.11 -28.39
CA PRO A 644 -17.34 -22.14 -27.41
C PRO A 644 -18.54 -22.62 -26.61
N LYS A 645 -19.46 -21.73 -26.23
CA LYS A 645 -20.68 -22.10 -25.49
C LYS A 645 -21.57 -23.01 -26.34
N TYR A 646 -21.81 -22.61 -27.59
CA TYR A 646 -22.58 -23.41 -28.54
C TYR A 646 -21.98 -24.82 -28.70
N LEU A 647 -20.67 -24.93 -28.90
CA LEU A 647 -20.00 -26.23 -29.07
C LEU A 647 -19.99 -27.08 -27.80
N ASP A 648 -19.93 -26.47 -26.62
CA ASP A 648 -20.02 -27.18 -25.33
C ASP A 648 -21.43 -27.75 -25.11
N GLU A 649 -22.47 -26.98 -25.44
CA GLU A 649 -23.88 -27.42 -25.39
C GLU A 649 -24.15 -28.62 -26.31
N GLN A 650 -23.41 -28.72 -27.43
CA GLN A 650 -23.47 -29.86 -28.34
C GLN A 650 -22.50 -31.00 -27.97
N GLY A 651 -21.71 -30.87 -26.89
CA GLY A 651 -20.71 -31.87 -26.48
C GLY A 651 -19.50 -32.00 -27.41
N LEU A 652 -19.29 -31.05 -28.34
CA LEU A 652 -18.24 -31.09 -29.36
C LEU A 652 -16.95 -30.40 -28.91
N LEU A 653 -17.02 -29.39 -28.04
CA LEU A 653 -15.88 -28.57 -27.68
C LEU A 653 -14.72 -29.37 -27.08
N ARG A 654 -15.02 -30.30 -26.17
CA ARG A 654 -14.01 -31.16 -25.54
C ARG A 654 -13.26 -31.98 -26.58
N LYS A 655 -13.98 -32.54 -27.57
CA LYS A 655 -13.39 -33.34 -28.64
C LYS A 655 -12.42 -32.49 -29.47
N ILE A 656 -12.83 -31.31 -29.92
CA ILE A 656 -12.00 -30.39 -30.71
C ILE A 656 -10.67 -30.07 -30.00
N ILE A 657 -10.73 -29.77 -28.70
CA ILE A 657 -9.54 -29.47 -27.89
C ILE A 657 -8.65 -30.71 -27.71
N ILE A 658 -9.23 -31.87 -27.41
CA ILE A 658 -8.46 -33.11 -27.20
C ILE A 658 -7.77 -33.52 -28.51
N ASP A 659 -8.50 -33.55 -29.62
CA ASP A 659 -7.98 -33.99 -30.92
C ASP A 659 -6.72 -33.20 -31.32
N ALA A 660 -6.75 -31.88 -31.15
CA ALA A 660 -5.58 -31.04 -31.45
C ALA A 660 -4.41 -31.19 -30.45
N LEU A 661 -4.62 -31.77 -29.27
CA LEU A 661 -3.57 -32.12 -28.31
C LEU A 661 -3.05 -33.56 -28.43
N THR A 662 -3.83 -34.47 -29.01
CA THR A 662 -3.51 -35.91 -29.07
C THR A 662 -3.13 -36.41 -30.46
N TYR A 663 -3.49 -35.73 -31.54
CA TYR A 663 -3.11 -36.15 -32.89
C TYR A 663 -1.61 -35.89 -33.15
N SER A 664 -0.80 -36.92 -33.01
CA SER A 664 0.42 -37.09 -33.80
C SER A 664 0.04 -37.85 -35.07
N HIS A 665 0.19 -37.23 -36.24
CA HIS A 665 0.58 -38.02 -37.39
C HIS A 665 1.98 -38.55 -37.05
N GLU A 666 2.07 -39.80 -36.64
CA GLU A 666 3.23 -40.60 -36.98
C GLU A 666 3.21 -40.71 -38.50
N ASP A 667 4.07 -39.92 -39.14
CA ASP A 667 4.74 -40.24 -40.40
C ASP A 667 6.24 -40.03 -40.17
#